data_AF-A0A2X4WGB8-F1
#
_entry.id   AF-A0A2X4WGB8-F1
#
_cell.length_a   1.000
_cell.length_b   1.000
_cell.length_c   1.000
_cell.angle_alpha   90.00
_cell.angle_beta   90.00
_cell.angle_gamma   90.00
#
_symmetry.space_group_name_H-M   'P 1'
#
loop_
_entity.id
_entity.type
_entity.pdbx_description
1 polymer ?
#
loop_
_entity_poly.entity_id
_entity_poly.type
_entity_poly.pdbx_seq_one_letter_code
_entity_poly.pdbx_strand_id
1 'polypeptide(L)'
;MKKVCSYFGVFLMMVLVMVNFQSGKLVIAASWSPPSPDELAANDYILYFVNAGASTPDEIPPGEKLGLYQSKTEQSYNVDAVTGNSWGYTTTYKSSATSSSSPNKFDTVRYYDPPAADKVPKKGLEYKFDLPNDKYEVTLGFKNPWSTRESDIILENSNVDKRYTVVQGKEQIETYEVEVTDGELNIEVVRPAEGGSATSTWADPLVSFIVIKLKVDITKEVLQKAINKAESINRDDYTDYSLDKLDQAIGEAKAVLENGKAHQEEIDKAYRNLNDAYNNLATPYSSFVPGAVWNDTGGTPIQAHGGGIMKDGDTYYWYGEDKTNGYLPATGVHAYSSKDLYNWKDEGVVMRAIESKDQFTTDPYFADLYAHRSEEEKDLIFSDINSERGILERPKVIYNEKTKKYVLWLHVDGPYQGSDANYAKAKSGVAISDSPTGPFEYIESNRLNKAPEGEPVYGPDTGMARDMTLFKDDDGTAYVIYSSEENMSLYISKLTDDYLQITGEKYGMDYIRALPGKQREAPAMFKYDGKYYLMTSGATGWDPNQASYAVADSVLGDWTIKGDPSVGTGANTTFQSQSTYIIPVDPENGKFIYMGDRWNSGNLKDSRYIWLPLEFDQEGDMMLKWYDKWDLSDLDNKGVLELVTALPDAVTLGKQPELPNTIEIINSGSQQKVPVTWKIDEQSFSKPGPLNITGILPTLNNKIITHRLFIIPDNVKYFVSPGSTVTKDYEEMSSYMEDTLENKGVNDQVYDSNSGNIWGYSGGKTATTDGNDIFSSLRYIVKDSEQKDFTYTFEVGEGNYTVFAGFYDPWAVYAKGDRKADIFVNEKLVDSEYTYSDQYEVKGYKNRNAVNGKIEMKVQPAASVAGKPNSDSQISWIMIIDDHAELKKLIEIAETKEERDYSKASFALLKKAIKEAKEVIANSANQKEIDAAVDKLEAALDGLQRLVQNTGDMLKILEDLEKEGAFANNGAFRSLEVHLIAVNRFEQKEVAEKVVKHLNGFKSLLANHQKSALISEEAFNVLYVHTDYLIAKWQ
;
A
#
# COMPACT_ATOMS: atom_id res chain seq x y z
N MET A 1 -52.86 41.71 14.60
CA MET A 1 -53.54 42.71 13.74
C MET A 1 -53.70 44.02 14.52
N LYS A 2 -53.36 45.15 13.88
CA LYS A 2 -53.42 46.55 14.36
C LYS A 2 -52.36 47.02 15.37
N LYS A 3 -51.11 47.08 14.90
CA LYS A 3 -50.23 48.27 14.88
C LYS A 3 -48.96 47.88 14.12
N VAL A 4 -49.12 47.78 12.80
CA VAL A 4 -48.07 47.62 11.79
C VAL A 4 -48.17 48.89 10.97
N CYS A 5 -47.29 49.87 11.19
CA CYS A 5 -47.04 51.07 10.37
C CYS A 5 -46.23 52.09 11.18
N SER A 6 -44.90 52.00 11.13
CA SER A 6 -43.97 53.15 11.30
C SER A 6 -42.54 52.62 11.37
N TYR A 7 -41.94 52.36 10.20
CA TYR A 7 -40.51 52.45 9.85
C TYR A 7 -40.35 51.84 8.45
N PHE A 8 -41.14 52.34 7.50
CA PHE A 8 -40.94 52.19 6.06
C PHE A 8 -41.27 53.55 5.48
N GLY A 9 -40.22 54.29 5.12
CA GLY A 9 -40.31 55.65 4.63
C GLY A 9 -39.27 55.87 3.53
N VAL A 10 -39.65 55.50 2.31
CA VAL A 10 -39.23 56.08 1.03
C VAL A 10 -37.74 55.94 0.67
N PHE A 11 -37.39 54.87 -0.07
CA PHE A 11 -36.40 54.97 -1.15
C PHE A 11 -37.14 54.88 -2.47
N LEU A 12 -37.55 56.05 -2.97
CA LEU A 12 -38.03 56.23 -4.32
C LEU A 12 -36.82 56.13 -5.26
N MET A 13 -36.86 55.15 -6.15
CA MET A 13 -35.91 54.98 -7.25
C MET A 13 -35.97 56.23 -8.16
N MET A 14 -35.07 57.17 -7.96
CA MET A 14 -34.88 58.33 -8.83
C MET A 14 -33.52 58.19 -9.50
N VAL A 15 -33.52 57.53 -10.67
CA VAL A 15 -32.37 57.48 -11.58
C VAL A 15 -32.20 58.89 -12.16
N LEU A 16 -31.31 59.68 -11.57
CA LEU A 16 -30.86 60.93 -12.18
C LEU A 16 -29.68 60.61 -13.10
N VAL A 17 -29.94 60.49 -14.41
CA VAL A 17 -28.88 60.44 -15.42
C VAL A 17 -28.34 61.85 -15.59
N MET A 18 -27.23 62.20 -14.91
CA MET A 18 -26.42 63.36 -15.31
C MET A 18 -25.48 62.93 -16.42
N VAL A 19 -25.76 63.38 -17.65
CA VAL A 19 -24.87 63.26 -18.79
C VAL A 19 -23.82 64.37 -18.68
N ASN A 20 -22.56 64.02 -18.42
CA ASN A 20 -21.44 64.95 -18.57
C ASN A 20 -20.62 64.56 -19.80
N PHE A 21 -20.75 65.34 -20.88
CA PHE A 21 -20.03 65.13 -22.13
C PHE A 21 -18.60 65.66 -22.00
N GLN A 22 -17.67 64.84 -21.54
CA GLN A 22 -16.25 64.95 -21.90
C GLN A 22 -15.56 63.60 -21.65
N SER A 23 -15.04 63.02 -22.73
CA SER A 23 -14.44 61.67 -22.85
C SER A 23 -15.45 60.52 -22.99
N GLY A 24 -15.54 59.96 -24.20
CA GLY A 24 -16.49 58.92 -24.58
C GLY A 24 -16.20 57.53 -23.99
N LYS A 25 -16.57 57.31 -22.73
CA LYS A 25 -16.83 55.98 -22.16
C LYS A 25 -18.14 56.01 -21.38
N LEU A 26 -19.06 55.12 -21.76
CA LEU A 26 -20.32 54.87 -21.05
C LEU A 26 -19.96 54.13 -19.75
N VAL A 27 -19.96 54.80 -18.60
CA VAL A 27 -19.85 54.14 -17.30
C VAL A 27 -21.27 53.87 -16.82
N ILE A 28 -21.69 52.61 -16.87
CA ILE A 28 -22.88 52.13 -16.16
C ILE A 28 -22.46 52.06 -14.69
N ALA A 29 -23.05 52.89 -13.82
CA ALA A 29 -22.92 52.71 -12.38
C ALA A 29 -23.51 51.33 -12.03
N ALA A 30 -22.69 50.43 -11.49
CA ALA A 30 -23.12 49.11 -11.07
C ALA A 30 -24.26 49.25 -10.07
N SER A 31 -25.36 48.54 -10.31
CA SER A 31 -26.47 48.45 -9.36
C SER A 31 -26.01 47.67 -8.14
N TRP A 32 -25.64 48.38 -7.09
CA TRP A 32 -25.40 47.85 -5.75
C TRP A 32 -26.53 46.89 -5.36
N SER A 33 -26.25 45.59 -5.31
CA SER A 33 -27.21 44.57 -4.85
C SER A 33 -26.79 44.13 -3.45
N PRO A 34 -27.40 44.68 -2.38
CA PRO A 34 -27.04 44.30 -1.03
C PRO A 34 -27.36 42.82 -0.79
N PRO A 35 -26.51 42.07 -0.06
CA PRO A 35 -26.79 40.70 0.34
C PRO A 35 -28.04 40.68 1.19
N SER A 36 -28.81 39.59 1.07
CA SER A 36 -29.98 39.38 1.91
C SER A 36 -29.57 39.24 3.40
N PRO A 37 -30.49 39.52 4.34
CA PRO A 37 -30.23 39.30 5.77
C PRO A 37 -29.78 37.87 6.11
N ASP A 38 -30.27 36.87 5.36
CA ASP A 38 -29.90 35.47 5.56
C ASP A 38 -28.48 35.18 5.06
N GLU A 39 -28.06 35.77 3.94
CA GLU A 39 -26.67 35.68 3.44
C GLU A 39 -25.68 36.39 4.39
N LEU A 40 -26.06 37.56 4.91
CA LEU A 40 -25.27 38.28 5.92
C LEU A 40 -25.09 37.42 7.17
N ALA A 41 -26.17 36.84 7.70
CA ALA A 41 -26.10 35.99 8.89
C ALA A 41 -25.29 34.70 8.65
N ALA A 42 -25.40 34.07 7.48
CA ALA A 42 -24.65 32.85 7.14
C ALA A 42 -23.14 33.10 7.00
N ASN A 43 -22.76 34.31 6.56
CA ASN A 43 -21.36 34.71 6.39
C ASN A 43 -20.78 35.48 7.60
N ASP A 44 -21.38 35.34 8.78
CA ASP A 44 -20.98 36.04 10.02
C ASP A 44 -20.86 37.56 9.86
N TYR A 45 -21.69 38.12 8.98
CA TYR A 45 -21.73 39.52 8.58
C TYR A 45 -20.42 40.03 7.95
N ILE A 46 -19.50 39.13 7.55
CA ILE A 46 -18.23 39.48 6.91
C ILE A 46 -18.49 39.94 5.48
N LEU A 47 -18.11 41.18 5.19
CA LEU A 47 -18.20 41.79 3.87
C LEU A 47 -16.86 41.77 3.14
N TYR A 48 -15.75 41.90 3.88
CA TYR A 48 -14.39 41.78 3.36
C TYR A 48 -13.47 41.03 4.33
N PHE A 49 -12.56 40.23 3.78
CA PHE A 49 -11.44 39.57 4.46
C PHE A 49 -10.16 39.71 3.64
N VAL A 50 -9.20 40.46 4.13
CA VAL A 50 -7.90 40.68 3.48
C VAL A 50 -6.83 39.84 4.15
N ASN A 51 -6.16 38.96 3.40
CA ASN A 51 -4.93 38.27 3.79
C ASN A 51 -3.72 39.05 3.25
N ALA A 52 -3.25 40.03 4.02
CA ALA A 52 -2.35 41.06 3.52
C ALA A 52 -0.98 40.50 3.14
N GLY A 53 -0.58 40.71 1.88
CA GLY A 53 0.72 40.25 1.38
C GLY A 53 0.79 38.75 1.05
N ALA A 54 -0.35 38.05 0.97
CA ALA A 54 -0.42 36.68 0.49
C ALA A 54 0.03 36.55 -0.98
N SER A 55 0.76 35.47 -1.30
CA SER A 55 1.13 35.13 -2.69
C SER A 55 0.05 34.36 -3.44
N THR A 56 -0.94 33.80 -2.73
CA THR A 56 -2.07 33.04 -3.26
C THR A 56 -3.40 33.73 -2.92
N PRO A 57 -3.74 34.85 -3.57
CA PRO A 57 -4.93 35.65 -3.22
C PRO A 57 -6.26 34.95 -3.52
N ASP A 58 -6.27 33.80 -4.21
CA ASP A 58 -7.47 33.01 -4.47
C ASP A 58 -7.70 31.91 -3.40
N GLU A 59 -6.77 31.74 -2.45
CA GLU A 59 -6.86 30.75 -1.36
C GLU A 59 -7.33 31.42 -0.07
N ILE A 60 -8.27 30.76 0.63
CA ILE A 60 -8.79 31.19 1.93
C ILE A 60 -8.06 30.41 3.02
N PRO A 61 -7.40 31.08 3.97
CA PRO A 61 -6.81 30.44 5.15
C PRO A 61 -7.83 29.54 5.88
N PRO A 62 -7.45 28.32 6.34
CA PRO A 62 -8.34 27.45 7.07
C PRO A 62 -8.97 28.15 8.28
N GLY A 63 -10.31 28.04 8.43
CA GLY A 63 -11.07 28.67 9.50
C GLY A 63 -11.59 30.08 9.21
N GLU A 64 -11.18 30.71 8.11
CA GLU A 64 -11.69 32.03 7.70
C GLU A 64 -12.81 31.91 6.67
N LYS A 65 -13.65 32.96 6.57
CA LYS A 65 -14.68 33.11 5.52
C LYS A 65 -14.32 34.26 4.60
N LEU A 66 -14.44 34.04 3.30
CA LEU A 66 -14.32 35.12 2.32
C LEU A 66 -15.48 36.10 2.49
N GLY A 67 -15.20 37.40 2.38
CA GLY A 67 -16.24 38.42 2.45
C GLY A 67 -17.20 38.39 1.26
N LEU A 68 -18.46 38.78 1.48
CA LEU A 68 -19.50 38.76 0.45
C LEU A 68 -19.25 39.75 -0.70
N TYR A 69 -18.38 40.74 -0.52
CA TYR A 69 -18.07 41.78 -1.52
C TYR A 69 -16.72 41.60 -2.20
N GLN A 70 -16.14 40.40 -2.11
CA GLN A 70 -14.86 40.08 -2.73
C GLN A 70 -14.82 38.66 -3.26
N SER A 71 -13.95 38.44 -4.25
CA SER A 71 -13.60 37.13 -4.80
C SER A 71 -12.17 36.70 -4.50
N LYS A 72 -11.37 37.59 -3.92
CA LYS A 72 -9.97 37.38 -3.57
C LYS A 72 -9.68 37.82 -2.15
N THR A 73 -8.62 37.32 -1.56
CA THR A 73 -8.14 37.70 -0.22
C THR A 73 -7.13 38.84 -0.27
N GLU A 74 -6.61 39.23 -1.43
CA GLU A 74 -5.74 40.42 -1.56
C GLU A 74 -5.73 40.94 -3.01
N GLN A 75 -5.75 42.26 -3.19
CA GLN A 75 -5.55 42.89 -4.50
C GLN A 75 -5.18 44.38 -4.39
N SER A 76 -4.54 44.92 -5.45
CA SER A 76 -4.47 46.38 -5.62
C SER A 76 -5.88 46.96 -5.77
N TYR A 77 -6.11 48.17 -5.27
CA TYR A 77 -7.41 48.83 -5.35
C TYR A 77 -7.94 48.86 -6.79
N ASN A 78 -8.98 48.08 -7.03
CA ASN A 78 -9.61 47.92 -8.33
C ASN A 78 -11.00 47.29 -8.15
N VAL A 79 -11.80 47.30 -9.20
CA VAL A 79 -13.08 46.60 -9.25
C VAL A 79 -12.83 45.09 -9.17
N ASP A 80 -13.44 44.44 -8.17
CA ASP A 80 -13.48 42.98 -8.06
C ASP A 80 -14.27 42.39 -9.22
N ALA A 81 -13.65 41.48 -9.97
CA ALA A 81 -14.19 41.01 -11.23
C ALA A 81 -15.48 40.16 -11.10
N VAL A 82 -15.76 39.62 -9.91
CA VAL A 82 -16.91 38.74 -9.67
C VAL A 82 -18.04 39.53 -9.02
N THR A 83 -17.74 40.28 -7.97
CA THR A 83 -18.75 40.99 -7.18
C THR A 83 -19.05 42.39 -7.71
N GLY A 84 -18.13 42.97 -8.47
CA GLY A 84 -18.27 44.31 -9.03
C GLY A 84 -17.99 45.46 -8.06
N ASN A 85 -17.63 45.17 -6.80
CA ASN A 85 -17.25 46.18 -5.81
C ASN A 85 -15.77 46.54 -5.91
N SER A 86 -15.42 47.82 -5.76
CA SER A 86 -14.03 48.28 -5.75
C SER A 86 -13.43 48.09 -4.37
N TRP A 87 -12.29 47.42 -4.28
CA TRP A 87 -11.58 47.31 -3.02
C TRP A 87 -10.10 46.98 -3.24
N GLY A 88 -9.28 47.19 -2.21
CA GLY A 88 -7.89 46.74 -2.19
C GLY A 88 -6.92 47.79 -1.65
N TYR A 89 -5.63 47.48 -1.67
CA TYR A 89 -4.61 48.43 -1.24
C TYR A 89 -4.41 49.52 -2.31
N THR A 90 -4.46 50.78 -1.89
CA THR A 90 -4.26 51.97 -2.75
C THR A 90 -2.95 52.70 -2.46
N THR A 91 -2.10 52.10 -1.61
CA THR A 91 -0.85 52.73 -1.16
C THR A 91 -0.01 53.18 -2.35
N THR A 92 0.09 54.50 -2.57
CA THR A 92 0.84 55.08 -3.71
C THR A 92 2.36 55.06 -3.50
N TYR A 93 2.80 54.68 -2.30
CA TYR A 93 4.20 54.53 -1.92
C TYR A 93 4.65 53.08 -2.05
N LYS A 94 5.96 52.85 -2.12
CA LYS A 94 6.48 51.49 -2.20
C LYS A 94 6.09 50.71 -0.92
N SER A 95 5.40 49.59 -1.12
CA SER A 95 5.11 48.58 -0.10
C SER A 95 5.65 47.24 -0.58
N SER A 96 5.96 46.36 0.38
CA SER A 96 6.51 45.03 0.17
C SER A 96 5.68 44.02 0.95
N ALA A 97 5.82 42.73 0.62
CA ALA A 97 5.15 41.64 1.30
C ALA A 97 6.14 40.52 1.63
N THR A 98 5.89 39.77 2.71
CA THR A 98 6.72 38.60 3.08
C THR A 98 6.46 37.37 2.23
N SER A 99 5.43 37.37 1.38
CA SER A 99 5.03 36.31 0.43
C SER A 99 5.29 34.89 0.94
N SER A 100 4.31 34.31 1.63
CA SER A 100 4.34 32.94 2.15
C SER A 100 3.17 32.14 1.59
N SER A 101 3.37 30.85 1.33
CA SER A 101 2.29 29.88 1.06
C SER A 101 1.76 29.25 2.35
N SER A 102 2.11 29.78 3.52
CA SER A 102 1.61 29.31 4.80
C SER A 102 0.08 29.46 4.84
N PRO A 103 -0.66 28.45 5.33
CA PRO A 103 -2.10 28.55 5.52
C PRO A 103 -2.48 29.48 6.69
N ASN A 104 -1.53 29.97 7.50
CA ASN A 104 -1.81 30.87 8.62
C ASN A 104 -1.81 32.35 8.17
N LYS A 105 -2.92 33.06 8.41
CA LYS A 105 -3.14 34.49 8.06
C LYS A 105 -2.20 35.48 8.74
N PHE A 106 -1.41 35.06 9.74
CA PHE A 106 -0.41 35.90 10.38
C PHE A 106 0.99 35.79 9.76
N ASP A 107 1.27 34.74 8.99
CA ASP A 107 2.61 34.52 8.42
C ASP A 107 2.84 35.34 7.14
N THR A 108 1.75 35.86 6.57
CA THR A 108 1.70 36.82 5.47
C THR A 108 1.57 38.24 6.05
N VAL A 109 2.44 39.14 5.59
CA VAL A 109 2.49 40.52 6.07
C VAL A 109 2.72 41.46 4.90
N ARG A 110 1.89 42.49 4.77
CA ARG A 110 2.20 43.67 3.95
C ARG A 110 2.81 44.75 4.82
N TYR A 111 3.90 45.37 4.36
CA TYR A 111 4.58 46.43 5.09
C TYR A 111 5.01 47.57 4.16
N TYR A 112 5.04 48.76 4.73
CA TYR A 112 5.50 49.98 4.08
C TYR A 112 7.03 49.94 3.92
N ASP A 113 7.55 50.11 2.70
CA ASP A 113 9.01 50.06 2.44
C ASP A 113 9.44 51.09 1.40
N PRO A 114 9.23 52.40 1.65
CA PRO A 114 9.69 53.43 0.75
C PRO A 114 11.22 53.65 0.87
N PRO A 115 11.83 54.34 -0.11
CA PRO A 115 13.16 54.89 0.06
C PRO A 115 13.28 55.74 1.34
N ALA A 116 14.46 55.77 1.95
CA ALA A 116 14.68 56.46 3.24
C ALA A 116 14.28 57.95 3.23
N ALA A 117 14.34 58.63 2.08
CA ALA A 117 13.93 60.03 1.93
C ALA A 117 12.41 60.25 2.08
N ASP A 118 11.61 59.20 1.84
CA ASP A 118 10.14 59.24 1.87
C ASP A 118 9.55 58.63 3.15
N LYS A 119 10.42 58.29 4.11
CA LYS A 119 10.07 57.81 5.46
C LYS A 119 9.65 58.97 6.37
N VAL A 120 8.49 59.58 6.09
CA VAL A 120 7.95 60.73 6.82
C VAL A 120 6.72 60.35 7.68
N PRO A 121 6.40 61.13 8.75
CA PRO A 121 5.22 60.89 9.58
C PRO A 121 3.90 60.84 8.78
N LYS A 122 2.91 60.09 9.27
CA LYS A 122 1.58 59.93 8.65
C LYS A 122 1.56 59.31 7.25
N LYS A 123 2.64 58.63 6.86
CA LYS A 123 2.69 57.82 5.64
C LYS A 123 2.82 56.35 6.01
N GLY A 124 2.21 55.47 5.23
CA GLY A 124 2.16 54.05 5.52
C GLY A 124 1.33 53.30 4.49
N LEU A 125 0.62 52.28 4.96
CA LEU A 125 -0.30 51.47 4.16
C LEU A 125 -1.69 52.09 4.17
N GLU A 126 -2.37 51.99 3.03
CA GLU A 126 -3.72 52.48 2.80
C GLU A 126 -4.51 51.44 1.99
N TYR A 127 -5.72 51.15 2.45
CA TYR A 127 -6.73 50.31 1.82
C TYR A 127 -8.06 51.05 1.70
N LYS A 128 -8.80 50.76 0.65
CA LYS A 128 -10.14 51.31 0.38
C LYS A 128 -11.11 50.19 0.02
N PHE A 129 -12.36 50.35 0.41
CA PHE A 129 -13.42 49.36 0.20
C PHE A 129 -14.75 50.05 -0.11
N ASP A 130 -15.39 49.69 -1.23
CA ASP A 130 -16.76 50.12 -1.53
C ASP A 130 -17.71 49.52 -0.49
N LEU A 131 -18.29 50.37 0.37
CA LEU A 131 -19.21 49.97 1.43
C LEU A 131 -20.38 50.94 1.52
N PRO A 132 -21.61 50.46 1.73
CA PRO A 132 -22.76 51.33 1.84
C PRO A 132 -22.68 52.11 3.16
N ASN A 133 -23.38 53.24 3.22
CA ASN A 133 -23.38 54.06 4.43
C ASN A 133 -24.05 53.32 5.59
N ASP A 134 -23.25 52.86 6.55
CA ASP A 134 -23.69 52.16 7.75
C ASP A 134 -22.54 52.07 8.77
N LYS A 135 -22.75 51.36 9.88
CA LYS A 135 -21.72 51.05 10.86
C LYS A 135 -21.10 49.69 10.61
N TYR A 136 -19.79 49.60 10.83
CA TYR A 136 -18.98 48.41 10.60
C TYR A 136 -18.06 48.15 11.79
N GLU A 137 -17.71 46.88 11.96
CA GLU A 137 -16.57 46.46 12.78
C GLU A 137 -15.38 46.16 11.87
N VAL A 138 -14.24 46.80 12.13
CA VAL A 138 -13.00 46.63 11.39
C VAL A 138 -11.98 45.99 12.32
N THR A 139 -11.60 44.75 12.01
CA THR A 139 -10.57 44.01 12.74
C THR A 139 -9.26 44.03 11.97
N LEU A 140 -8.16 44.37 12.64
CA LEU A 140 -6.80 44.38 12.09
C LEU A 140 -5.94 43.37 12.84
N GLY A 141 -5.20 42.55 12.08
CA GLY A 141 -4.24 41.59 12.61
C GLY A 141 -2.80 42.01 12.36
N PHE A 142 -1.94 41.80 13.34
CA PHE A 142 -0.52 42.14 13.27
C PHE A 142 0.36 40.99 13.79
N LYS A 143 1.35 40.57 12.99
CA LYS A 143 2.50 39.78 13.45
C LYS A 143 3.76 40.33 12.78
N ASN A 144 4.62 40.93 13.60
CA ASN A 144 5.85 41.53 13.09
C ASN A 144 7.05 40.62 13.38
N PRO A 145 7.63 39.95 12.38
CA PRO A 145 8.74 39.04 12.62
C PRO A 145 10.06 39.77 12.93
N TRP A 146 10.17 41.07 12.62
CA TRP A 146 11.45 41.76 12.59
C TRP A 146 11.78 42.56 13.86
N SER A 147 10.84 43.34 14.39
CA SER A 147 11.10 44.24 15.53
C SER A 147 9.84 44.88 16.11
N THR A 148 9.83 45.19 17.40
CA THR A 148 8.73 45.96 18.02
C THR A 148 8.72 47.39 17.49
N ARG A 149 7.55 47.91 17.09
CA ARG A 149 7.39 49.28 16.56
C ARG A 149 5.98 49.83 16.78
N GLU A 150 5.84 51.14 16.62
CA GLU A 150 4.56 51.85 16.77
C GLU A 150 3.96 52.23 15.41
N SER A 151 2.63 52.27 15.32
CA SER A 151 1.87 52.77 14.16
C SER A 151 0.62 53.52 14.62
N ASP A 152 0.18 54.49 13.84
CA ASP A 152 -1.15 55.11 14.01
C ASP A 152 -2.14 54.36 13.11
N ILE A 153 -3.30 54.00 13.66
CA ILE A 153 -4.39 53.36 12.92
C ILE A 153 -5.47 54.40 12.67
N ILE A 154 -5.79 54.63 11.39
CA ILE A 154 -6.74 55.63 10.95
C ILE A 154 -7.85 54.94 10.17
N LEU A 155 -9.10 55.14 10.60
CA LEU A 155 -10.29 54.66 9.93
C LEU A 155 -11.19 55.87 9.64
N GLU A 156 -11.68 56.02 8.41
CA GLU A 156 -12.54 57.17 8.01
C GLU A 156 -11.95 58.53 8.44
N ASN A 157 -10.67 58.73 8.12
CA ASN A 157 -9.89 59.92 8.47
C ASN A 157 -9.74 60.20 9.98
N SER A 158 -10.22 59.29 10.83
CA SER A 158 -10.15 59.38 12.29
C SER A 158 -9.07 58.44 12.83
N ASN A 159 -8.10 58.99 13.57
CA ASN A 159 -7.09 58.17 14.22
C ASN A 159 -7.70 57.47 15.44
N VAL A 160 -8.03 56.19 15.26
CA VAL A 160 -8.72 55.34 16.24
C VAL A 160 -7.75 54.74 17.27
N ASP A 161 -6.46 54.64 16.93
CA ASP A 161 -5.43 54.15 17.83
C ASP A 161 -4.10 54.86 17.58
N LYS A 162 -3.70 55.69 18.54
CA LYS A 162 -2.49 56.52 18.46
C LYS A 162 -1.32 55.74 19.02
N ARG A 163 -0.29 55.52 18.21
CA ARG A 163 0.95 54.82 18.58
C ARG A 163 0.68 53.38 19.07
N TYR A 164 -0.22 52.67 18.40
CA TYR A 164 -0.42 51.24 18.60
C TYR A 164 0.92 50.50 18.50
N THR A 165 1.26 49.73 19.53
CA THR A 165 2.54 49.03 19.62
C THR A 165 2.41 47.61 19.10
N VAL A 166 3.01 47.36 17.94
CA VAL A 166 3.16 46.02 17.35
C VAL A 166 4.44 45.39 17.90
N VAL A 167 4.28 44.35 18.72
CA VAL A 167 5.35 43.64 19.44
C VAL A 167 5.96 42.56 18.55
N GLN A 168 7.30 42.47 18.54
CA GLN A 168 8.01 41.47 17.75
C GLN A 168 7.57 40.04 18.10
N GLY A 169 7.27 39.26 17.06
CA GLY A 169 6.94 37.84 17.14
C GLY A 169 5.59 37.52 17.80
N LYS A 170 4.83 38.53 18.24
CA LYS A 170 3.50 38.32 18.82
C LYS A 170 2.41 38.50 17.77
N GLU A 171 1.42 37.64 17.83
CA GLU A 171 0.15 37.78 17.13
C GLU A 171 -0.74 38.72 17.94
N GLN A 172 -1.20 39.80 17.31
CA GLN A 172 -2.04 40.82 17.92
C GLN A 172 -3.24 41.10 17.02
N ILE A 173 -4.40 41.32 17.62
CA ILE A 173 -5.66 41.58 16.93
C ILE A 173 -6.36 42.74 17.64
N GLU A 174 -6.76 43.75 16.88
CA GLU A 174 -7.58 44.86 17.39
C GLU A 174 -8.84 45.02 16.55
N THR A 175 -9.95 45.42 17.16
CA THR A 175 -11.22 45.68 16.47
C THR A 175 -11.74 47.06 16.82
N TYR A 176 -12.16 47.80 15.80
CA TYR A 176 -12.66 49.16 15.91
C TYR A 176 -14.04 49.27 15.27
N GLU A 177 -14.89 50.12 15.83
CA GLU A 177 -16.16 50.50 15.19
C GLU A 177 -15.95 51.72 14.32
N VAL A 178 -16.53 51.72 13.13
CA VAL A 178 -16.45 52.82 12.17
C VAL A 178 -17.81 53.05 11.50
N GLU A 179 -18.13 54.30 11.23
CA GLU A 179 -19.32 54.69 10.47
C GLU A 179 -18.88 55.20 9.09
N VAL A 180 -19.30 54.51 8.03
CA VAL A 180 -19.04 54.92 6.64
C VAL A 180 -20.14 55.85 6.19
N THR A 181 -19.78 56.98 5.58
CA THR A 181 -20.76 58.04 5.25
C THR A 181 -20.74 58.49 3.79
N ASP A 182 -19.73 58.08 3.03
CA ASP A 182 -19.50 58.51 1.65
C ASP A 182 -19.52 57.35 0.63
N GLY A 183 -19.81 56.14 1.08
CA GLY A 183 -19.84 54.94 0.25
C GLY A 183 -18.51 54.19 0.15
N GLU A 184 -17.47 54.64 0.87
CA GLU A 184 -16.13 54.02 0.85
C GLU A 184 -15.54 53.98 2.26
N LEU A 185 -15.07 52.81 2.72
CA LEU A 185 -14.28 52.72 3.94
C LEU A 185 -12.79 52.91 3.61
N ASN A 186 -12.17 53.86 4.28
CA ASN A 186 -10.74 54.15 4.20
C ASN A 186 -10.01 53.64 5.45
N ILE A 187 -9.00 52.79 5.25
CA ILE A 187 -8.16 52.25 6.32
C ILE A 187 -6.71 52.64 6.05
N GLU A 188 -6.08 53.32 7.02
CA GLU A 188 -4.65 53.60 6.99
C GLU A 188 -3.93 53.03 8.21
N VAL A 189 -2.80 52.37 7.98
CA VAL A 189 -1.86 51.98 9.03
C VAL A 189 -0.56 52.72 8.75
N VAL A 190 -0.32 53.79 9.50
CA VAL A 190 0.67 54.80 9.16
C VAL A 190 1.71 55.02 10.23
N ARG A 191 2.83 55.64 9.84
CA ARG A 191 3.87 56.07 10.78
C ARG A 191 3.27 57.07 11.77
N PRO A 192 3.59 56.97 13.07
CA PRO A 192 3.07 57.88 14.07
C PRO A 192 3.26 59.35 13.70
N ALA A 193 2.26 60.19 14.00
CA ALA A 193 2.32 61.62 13.71
C ALA A 193 3.42 62.35 14.50
N GLU A 194 3.71 61.92 15.74
CA GLU A 194 4.64 62.55 16.67
C GLU A 194 5.37 61.48 17.52
N GLY A 195 6.54 61.82 18.08
CA GLY A 195 7.36 60.91 18.92
C GLY A 195 8.63 60.38 18.24
N GLY A 196 9.53 59.75 19.01
CA GLY A 196 10.85 59.30 18.52
C GLY A 196 10.80 58.20 17.45
N SER A 197 9.67 57.50 17.31
CA SER A 197 9.40 56.51 16.27
C SER A 197 8.96 57.14 14.94
N ALA A 198 8.34 58.33 14.94
CA ALA A 198 7.77 59.00 13.76
C ALA A 198 8.78 59.20 12.60
N THR A 199 10.05 59.47 12.95
CA THR A 199 11.16 59.68 12.00
C THR A 199 12.17 58.53 11.96
N SER A 200 11.93 57.44 12.70
CA SER A 200 12.84 56.28 12.76
C SER A 200 12.85 55.51 11.44
N THR A 201 14.02 55.06 10.99
CA THR A 201 14.14 54.22 9.79
C THR A 201 13.53 52.83 9.96
N TRP A 202 13.16 52.45 11.19
CA TRP A 202 12.65 51.14 11.59
C TRP A 202 11.17 51.11 11.98
N ALA A 203 10.47 52.24 11.87
CA ALA A 203 9.07 52.39 12.24
C ALA A 203 8.12 52.18 11.05
N ASP A 204 8.43 51.21 10.19
CA ASP A 204 7.64 50.95 8.99
C ASP A 204 6.34 50.22 9.34
N PRO A 205 5.17 50.81 9.07
CA PRO A 205 3.88 50.20 9.38
C PRO A 205 3.64 48.92 8.59
N LEU A 206 2.85 48.02 9.17
CA LEU A 206 2.50 46.74 8.57
C LEU A 206 1.12 46.27 9.01
N VAL A 207 0.56 45.33 8.26
CA VAL A 207 -0.66 44.61 8.61
C VAL A 207 -0.57 43.18 8.07
N SER A 208 -1.07 42.21 8.83
CA SER A 208 -1.15 40.80 8.42
C SER A 208 -2.51 40.46 7.81
N PHE A 209 -3.61 40.93 8.41
CA PHE A 209 -4.94 40.75 7.83
C PHE A 209 -5.91 41.87 8.23
N ILE A 210 -7.01 42.00 7.47
CA ILE A 210 -8.12 42.93 7.75
C ILE A 210 -9.44 42.15 7.63
N VAL A 211 -10.36 42.30 8.58
CA VAL A 211 -11.74 41.79 8.47
C VAL A 211 -12.69 42.97 8.61
N ILE A 212 -13.67 43.09 7.72
CA ILE A 212 -14.72 44.12 7.81
C ILE A 212 -16.07 43.42 7.91
N LYS A 213 -16.79 43.68 9.00
CA LYS A 213 -18.12 43.14 9.27
C LYS A 213 -19.17 44.25 9.30
N LEU A 214 -20.36 43.98 8.75
CA LEU A 214 -21.52 44.83 8.97
C LEU A 214 -21.87 44.79 10.47
N LYS A 215 -21.95 45.96 11.11
CA LYS A 215 -22.35 46.03 12.51
C LYS A 215 -23.87 45.92 12.61
N VAL A 216 -24.35 44.76 13.06
CA VAL A 216 -25.79 44.52 13.28
C VAL A 216 -26.04 44.39 14.77
N ASP A 217 -26.98 45.19 15.29
CA ASP A 217 -27.46 45.01 16.67
C ASP A 217 -28.20 43.67 16.76
N ILE A 218 -27.64 42.69 17.46
CA ILE A 218 -28.29 41.39 17.65
C ILE A 218 -29.47 41.59 18.59
N THR A 219 -30.69 41.49 18.06
CA THR A 219 -31.90 41.62 18.87
C THR A 219 -32.16 40.38 19.71
N LYS A 220 -32.95 40.52 20.77
CA LYS A 220 -33.44 39.38 21.55
C LYS A 220 -34.22 38.38 20.69
N GLU A 221 -34.94 38.85 19.67
CA GLU A 221 -35.62 37.98 18.72
C GLU A 221 -34.65 37.11 17.91
N VAL A 222 -33.49 37.63 17.53
CA VAL A 222 -32.43 36.88 16.85
C VAL A 222 -31.79 35.86 17.80
N LEU A 223 -31.48 36.27 19.04
CA LEU A 223 -30.98 35.36 20.07
C LEU A 223 -31.95 34.20 20.36
N GLN A 224 -33.26 34.48 20.42
CA GLN A 224 -34.28 33.45 20.62
C GLN A 224 -34.33 32.46 19.45
N LYS A 225 -34.19 32.92 18.20
CA LYS A 225 -34.13 32.02 17.04
C LYS A 225 -32.91 31.11 17.08
N ALA A 226 -31.74 31.63 17.49
CA ALA A 226 -30.53 30.82 17.65
C ALA A 226 -30.70 29.74 18.73
N ILE A 227 -31.32 30.07 19.86
CA ILE A 227 -31.65 29.07 20.90
C ILE A 227 -32.56 27.99 20.36
N ASN A 228 -33.66 28.37 19.70
CA ASN A 228 -34.59 27.39 19.14
C ASN A 228 -33.91 26.46 18.13
N LYS A 229 -32.97 26.98 17.33
CA LYS A 229 -32.15 26.19 16.41
C LYS A 229 -31.25 25.22 17.16
N ALA A 230 -30.53 25.70 18.16
CA ALA A 230 -29.64 24.88 18.98
C ALA A 230 -30.37 23.76 19.75
N GLU A 231 -31.58 24.04 20.24
CA GLU A 231 -32.41 23.04 20.92
C GLU A 231 -33.04 22.00 19.98
N SER A 232 -33.06 22.26 18.67
CA SER A 232 -33.72 21.40 17.68
C SER A 232 -32.81 20.32 17.09
N ILE A 233 -31.53 20.25 17.49
CA ILE A 233 -30.58 19.27 16.98
C ILE A 233 -30.96 17.84 17.40
N ASN A 234 -30.58 16.86 16.57
CA ASN A 234 -30.57 15.47 16.99
C ASN A 234 -29.34 15.21 17.86
N ARG A 235 -29.53 15.06 19.17
CA ARG A 235 -28.43 14.97 20.13
C ARG A 235 -27.63 13.68 20.01
N ASP A 236 -28.25 12.60 19.54
CA ASP A 236 -27.60 11.28 19.39
C ASP A 236 -26.47 11.29 18.34
N ASP A 237 -26.39 12.32 17.50
CA ASP A 237 -25.35 12.45 16.47
C ASP A 237 -24.03 13.03 17.02
N TYR A 238 -24.01 13.56 18.24
CA TYR A 238 -22.91 14.35 18.79
C TYR A 238 -22.34 13.79 20.08
N THR A 239 -21.10 14.17 20.40
CA THR A 239 -20.43 13.77 21.64
C THR A 239 -21.01 14.53 22.84
N ASP A 240 -21.11 13.84 23.98
CA ASP A 240 -21.59 14.41 25.25
C ASP A 240 -20.87 15.73 25.60
N TYR A 241 -19.56 15.81 25.38
CA TYR A 241 -18.80 17.04 25.65
C TYR A 241 -19.27 18.24 24.83
N SER A 242 -19.43 18.05 23.52
CA SER A 242 -19.85 19.15 22.65
C SER A 242 -21.29 19.57 22.93
N LEU A 243 -22.13 18.61 23.33
CA LEU A 243 -23.48 18.85 23.82
C LEU A 243 -23.49 19.61 25.16
N ASP A 244 -22.62 19.28 26.10
CA ASP A 244 -22.51 20.00 27.38
C ASP A 244 -22.10 21.47 27.18
N LYS A 245 -21.17 21.73 26.25
CA LYS A 245 -20.81 23.11 25.85
C LYS A 245 -21.98 23.85 25.21
N LEU A 246 -22.75 23.16 24.36
CA LEU A 246 -23.94 23.73 23.76
C LEU A 246 -25.01 24.04 24.82
N ASP A 247 -25.24 23.13 25.76
CA ASP A 247 -26.23 23.31 26.83
C ASP A 247 -25.86 24.45 27.76
N GLN A 248 -24.57 24.59 28.07
CA GLN A 248 -24.06 25.75 28.81
C GLN A 248 -24.37 27.05 28.05
N ALA A 249 -24.05 27.11 26.75
CA ALA A 249 -24.28 28.31 25.95
C ALA A 249 -25.77 28.62 25.76
N ILE A 250 -26.63 27.59 25.63
CA ILE A 250 -28.10 27.74 25.61
C ILE A 250 -28.58 28.33 26.95
N GLY A 251 -28.07 27.83 28.07
CA GLY A 251 -28.40 28.33 29.41
C GLY A 251 -28.02 29.79 29.61
N GLU A 252 -26.80 30.16 29.22
CA GLU A 252 -26.31 31.55 29.23
C GLU A 252 -27.17 32.46 28.35
N ALA A 253 -27.49 32.01 27.14
CA ALA A 253 -28.31 32.76 26.19
C ALA A 253 -29.75 32.99 26.68
N LYS A 254 -30.38 31.97 27.29
CA LYS A 254 -31.70 32.09 27.92
C LYS A 254 -31.68 33.08 29.08
N ALA A 255 -30.65 33.05 29.93
CA ALA A 255 -30.51 33.97 31.05
C ALA A 255 -30.45 35.44 30.58
N VAL A 256 -29.75 35.71 29.48
CA VAL A 256 -29.69 37.06 28.87
C VAL A 256 -31.04 37.48 28.26
N LEU A 257 -31.77 36.55 27.64
CA LEU A 257 -33.12 36.79 27.13
C LEU A 257 -34.10 37.18 28.24
N GLU A 258 -34.09 36.44 29.34
CA GLU A 258 -34.96 36.66 30.50
C GLU A 258 -34.62 37.94 31.28
N ASN A 259 -33.35 38.40 31.21
CA ASN A 259 -32.94 39.65 31.83
C ASN A 259 -33.49 40.86 31.05
N GLY A 260 -34.61 41.43 31.51
CA GLY A 260 -35.23 42.63 30.92
C GLY A 260 -34.35 43.90 30.91
N LYS A 261 -33.17 43.88 31.55
CA LYS A 261 -32.19 44.97 31.55
C LYS A 261 -30.89 44.63 30.81
N ALA A 262 -30.82 43.49 30.12
CA ALA A 262 -29.62 43.08 29.40
C ALA A 262 -29.14 44.17 28.43
N HIS A 263 -27.85 44.49 28.50
CA HIS A 263 -27.19 45.41 27.59
C HIS A 263 -26.93 44.76 26.24
N GLN A 264 -26.81 45.56 25.17
CA GLN A 264 -26.59 45.06 23.81
C GLN A 264 -25.36 44.13 23.72
N GLU A 265 -24.27 44.50 24.39
CA GLU A 265 -23.05 43.68 24.48
C GLU A 265 -23.29 42.29 25.10
N GLU A 266 -24.20 42.16 26.08
CA GLU A 266 -24.55 40.88 26.70
C GLU A 266 -25.34 40.00 25.73
N ILE A 267 -26.22 40.59 24.93
CA ILE A 267 -27.02 39.90 23.91
C ILE A 267 -26.11 39.42 22.77
N ASP A 268 -25.22 40.29 22.29
CA ASP A 268 -24.27 39.96 21.23
C ASP A 268 -23.30 38.85 21.68
N LYS A 269 -22.80 38.93 22.91
CA LYS A 269 -21.92 37.90 23.48
C LYS A 269 -22.62 36.56 23.63
N ALA A 270 -23.85 36.54 24.16
CA ALA A 270 -24.64 35.31 24.27
C ALA A 270 -24.92 34.67 22.91
N TYR A 271 -25.24 35.48 21.89
CA TYR A 271 -25.45 34.99 20.53
C TYR A 271 -24.18 34.37 19.93
N ARG A 272 -23.03 35.05 20.08
CA ARG A 272 -21.73 34.52 19.62
C ARG A 272 -21.38 33.21 20.32
N ASN A 273 -21.41 33.19 21.66
CA ASN A 273 -21.11 31.98 22.44
C ASN A 273 -21.99 30.79 22.03
N LEU A 274 -23.29 31.03 21.82
CA LEU A 274 -24.23 29.99 21.40
C LEU A 274 -23.94 29.46 19.99
N ASN A 275 -23.71 30.35 19.03
CA ASN A 275 -23.37 29.94 17.68
C ASN A 275 -22.01 29.24 17.61
N ASP A 276 -21.03 29.70 18.40
CA ASP A 276 -19.74 29.05 18.50
C ASP A 276 -19.89 27.63 19.06
N ALA A 277 -20.65 27.45 20.14
CA ALA A 277 -20.91 26.12 20.70
C ALA A 277 -21.68 25.22 19.72
N TYR A 278 -22.66 25.77 19.01
CA TYR A 278 -23.44 25.05 17.99
C TYR A 278 -22.57 24.62 16.81
N ASN A 279 -21.73 25.50 16.29
CA ASN A 279 -20.86 25.23 15.14
C ASN A 279 -19.69 24.29 15.51
N ASN A 280 -19.35 24.18 16.80
CA ASN A 280 -18.32 23.28 17.32
C ASN A 280 -18.88 21.96 17.89
N LEU A 281 -20.13 21.61 17.57
CA LEU A 281 -20.67 20.28 17.85
C LEU A 281 -19.80 19.20 17.16
N ALA A 282 -19.35 18.22 17.93
CA ALA A 282 -18.45 17.18 17.46
C ALA A 282 -19.18 15.84 17.39
N THR A 283 -18.97 15.08 16.31
CA THR A 283 -19.52 13.71 16.17
C THR A 283 -18.52 12.69 16.72
N PRO A 284 -18.96 11.58 17.34
CA PRO A 284 -18.07 10.47 17.69
C PRO A 284 -17.27 9.97 16.49
N TYR A 285 -16.02 9.56 16.72
CA TYR A 285 -15.20 8.94 15.70
C TYR A 285 -15.73 7.54 15.37
N SER A 286 -15.77 7.21 14.08
CA SER A 286 -16.15 5.87 13.59
C SER A 286 -15.07 5.24 12.70
N SER A 287 -13.90 5.88 12.64
CA SER A 287 -12.81 5.55 11.72
C SER A 287 -11.54 6.26 12.17
N PHE A 288 -10.39 5.69 11.86
CA PHE A 288 -9.09 6.31 12.07
C PHE A 288 -8.74 7.23 10.90
N VAL A 289 -8.13 8.37 11.21
CA VAL A 289 -7.53 9.30 10.24
C VAL A 289 -6.07 9.50 10.67
N PRO A 290 -5.13 8.65 10.22
CA PRO A 290 -3.77 8.62 10.76
C PRO A 290 -3.07 9.97 10.64
N GLY A 291 -2.51 10.47 11.75
CA GLY A 291 -1.77 11.72 11.80
C GLY A 291 -2.62 12.98 12.01
N ALA A 292 -3.96 12.87 12.01
CA ALA A 292 -4.83 13.97 12.38
C ALA A 292 -4.78 14.24 13.90
N VAL A 293 -5.29 15.40 14.32
CA VAL A 293 -5.55 15.66 15.75
C VAL A 293 -6.63 14.68 16.21
N TRP A 294 -6.32 13.90 17.25
CA TRP A 294 -7.25 12.96 17.85
C TRP A 294 -7.61 13.46 19.25
N ASN A 295 -8.84 13.95 19.38
CA ASN A 295 -9.35 14.43 20.64
C ASN A 295 -10.00 13.29 21.43
N ASP A 296 -9.89 13.35 22.75
CA ASP A 296 -10.67 12.53 23.65
C ASP A 296 -12.16 12.92 23.62
N THR A 297 -12.99 12.17 24.35
CA THR A 297 -14.42 12.46 24.46
C THR A 297 -14.71 13.80 25.14
N GLY A 298 -13.74 14.41 25.80
CA GLY A 298 -13.77 15.74 26.40
C GLY A 298 -13.27 16.86 25.47
N GLY A 299 -13.02 16.56 24.19
CA GLY A 299 -12.57 17.52 23.19
C GLY A 299 -11.12 18.01 23.35
N THR A 300 -10.32 17.35 24.20
CA THR A 300 -8.91 17.68 24.41
C THR A 300 -8.03 16.73 23.59
N PRO A 301 -6.96 17.21 22.93
CA PRO A 301 -6.03 16.32 22.22
C PRO A 301 -5.43 15.27 23.16
N ILE A 302 -5.55 13.99 22.81
CA ILE A 302 -5.02 12.87 23.59
C ILE A 302 -3.51 13.04 23.81
N GLN A 303 -3.04 12.81 25.03
CA GLN A 303 -1.62 12.85 25.43
C GLN A 303 -1.19 11.49 25.98
N ALA A 304 -0.90 10.54 25.09
CA ALA A 304 -0.49 9.18 25.44
C ALA A 304 0.58 8.65 24.46
N HIS A 305 1.68 9.41 24.34
CA HIS A 305 2.77 9.15 23.39
C HIS A 305 3.68 8.02 23.84
N GLY A 306 4.37 7.33 22.90
CA GLY A 306 5.23 6.19 23.23
C GLY A 306 4.48 5.05 23.91
N GLY A 307 3.15 5.07 23.84
CA GLY A 307 2.28 4.31 24.70
C GLY A 307 2.14 2.83 24.35
N GLY A 308 1.20 2.18 25.02
CA GLY A 308 0.71 0.84 24.68
C GLY A 308 -0.75 0.68 25.10
N ILE A 309 -1.38 -0.38 24.58
CA ILE A 309 -2.76 -0.72 24.88
C ILE A 309 -2.80 -1.96 25.76
N MET A 310 -3.54 -1.90 26.86
CA MET A 310 -3.93 -3.07 27.65
C MET A 310 -5.44 -3.26 27.53
N LYS A 311 -5.89 -4.48 27.25
CA LYS A 311 -7.31 -4.83 27.28
C LYS A 311 -7.64 -5.53 28.59
N ASP A 312 -8.69 -5.08 29.26
CA ASP A 312 -9.27 -5.74 30.43
C ASP A 312 -10.79 -5.85 30.27
N GLY A 313 -11.27 -7.08 30.19
CA GLY A 313 -12.63 -7.39 29.74
C GLY A 313 -12.89 -6.87 28.31
N ASP A 314 -13.92 -6.04 28.18
CA ASP A 314 -14.33 -5.37 26.94
C ASP A 314 -13.77 -3.94 26.83
N THR A 315 -12.91 -3.51 27.75
CA THR A 315 -12.34 -2.15 27.77
C THR A 315 -10.88 -2.17 27.35
N TYR A 316 -10.52 -1.26 26.45
CA TYR A 316 -9.14 -0.94 26.10
C TYR A 316 -8.67 0.24 26.94
N TYR A 317 -7.46 0.15 27.46
CA TYR A 317 -6.79 1.22 28.19
C TYR A 317 -5.52 1.62 27.45
N TRP A 318 -5.44 2.89 27.06
CA TRP A 318 -4.29 3.46 26.39
C TRP A 318 -3.46 4.23 27.41
N TYR A 319 -2.26 3.71 27.70
CA TYR A 319 -1.28 4.37 28.54
C TYR A 319 -0.20 5.01 27.70
N GLY A 320 0.26 6.19 28.07
CA GLY A 320 1.37 6.84 27.40
C GLY A 320 1.94 8.02 28.17
N GLU A 321 3.05 8.53 27.66
CA GLU A 321 3.69 9.71 28.20
C GLU A 321 2.81 10.93 27.98
N ASP A 322 2.61 11.72 29.03
CA ASP A 322 1.94 13.01 28.90
C ASP A 322 2.96 14.08 28.50
N LYS A 323 2.83 14.59 27.27
CA LYS A 323 3.67 15.65 26.69
C LYS A 323 2.99 17.01 26.68
N THR A 324 1.97 17.24 27.53
CA THR A 324 1.28 18.53 27.65
C THR A 324 2.25 19.68 27.90
N ASN A 325 3.30 19.43 28.69
CA ASN A 325 4.36 20.38 29.02
C ASN A 325 5.60 20.26 28.10
N GLY A 326 5.51 19.50 27.01
CA GLY A 326 6.66 19.11 26.19
C GLY A 326 7.48 18.01 26.86
N TYR A 327 8.81 18.15 26.83
CA TYR A 327 9.72 17.14 27.37
C TYR A 327 9.88 17.28 28.90
N LEU A 328 10.06 18.51 29.39
CA LEU A 328 10.18 18.87 30.80
C LEU A 328 9.43 20.19 31.07
N PRO A 329 8.84 20.38 32.25
CA PRO A 329 8.76 19.40 33.34
C PRO A 329 7.88 18.20 32.96
N ALA A 330 8.31 17.01 33.34
CA ALA A 330 7.59 15.77 33.09
C ALA A 330 6.28 15.76 33.87
N THR A 331 5.19 15.36 33.22
CA THR A 331 3.87 15.23 33.85
C THR A 331 3.68 13.84 34.47
N GLY A 332 4.10 12.79 33.76
CA GLY A 332 3.92 11.40 34.16
C GLY A 332 3.29 10.54 33.05
N VAL A 333 2.55 9.51 33.46
CA VAL A 333 1.84 8.59 32.55
C VAL A 333 0.34 8.89 32.59
N HIS A 334 -0.23 9.21 31.44
CA HIS A 334 -1.66 9.40 31.23
C HIS A 334 -2.34 8.08 30.86
N ALA A 335 -3.60 7.89 31.24
CA ALA A 335 -4.42 6.80 30.75
C ALA A 335 -5.74 7.29 30.13
N TYR A 336 -6.19 6.59 29.09
CA TYR A 336 -7.50 6.76 28.47
C TYR A 336 -8.21 5.42 28.36
N SER A 337 -9.54 5.38 28.40
CA SER A 337 -10.33 4.16 28.23
C SER A 337 -11.25 4.21 27.01
N SER A 338 -11.45 3.07 26.34
CA SER A 338 -12.33 2.96 25.17
C SER A 338 -12.96 1.57 25.05
N LYS A 339 -14.15 1.50 24.43
CA LYS A 339 -14.81 0.24 24.05
C LYS A 339 -14.65 -0.08 22.56
N ASP A 340 -14.31 0.91 21.75
CA ASP A 340 -14.35 0.84 20.29
C ASP A 340 -13.02 1.21 19.60
N LEU A 341 -11.99 1.58 20.38
CA LEU A 341 -10.68 2.07 19.94
C LEU A 341 -10.70 3.43 19.21
N TYR A 342 -11.87 4.00 18.93
CA TYR A 342 -12.03 5.27 18.24
C TYR A 342 -12.20 6.44 19.22
N ASN A 343 -13.03 6.22 20.24
CA ASN A 343 -13.46 7.24 21.17
C ASN A 343 -12.86 6.94 22.54
N TRP A 344 -12.02 7.86 23.02
CA TRP A 344 -11.20 7.67 24.21
C TRP A 344 -11.65 8.60 25.32
N LYS A 345 -12.07 8.04 26.46
CA LYS A 345 -12.37 8.79 27.68
C LYS A 345 -11.09 9.03 28.46
N ASP A 346 -10.85 10.27 28.84
CA ASP A 346 -9.74 10.64 29.72
C ASP A 346 -9.94 10.05 31.14
N GLU A 347 -8.96 9.30 31.63
CA GLU A 347 -8.90 8.77 33.01
C GLU A 347 -7.83 9.50 33.87
N GLY A 348 -7.15 10.48 33.30
CA GLY A 348 -6.16 11.34 33.96
C GLY A 348 -4.74 10.75 34.02
N VAL A 349 -3.86 11.49 34.68
CA VAL A 349 -2.46 11.08 34.93
C VAL A 349 -2.44 10.04 36.05
N VAL A 350 -2.32 8.77 35.66
CA VAL A 350 -2.39 7.59 36.53
C VAL A 350 -1.09 7.32 37.30
N MET A 351 0.04 7.85 36.81
CA MET A 351 1.32 7.88 37.53
C MET A 351 1.94 9.27 37.39
N ARG A 352 1.88 10.08 38.47
CA ARG A 352 2.35 11.48 38.45
C ARG A 352 3.84 11.61 38.74
N ALA A 353 4.52 12.48 38.01
CA ALA A 353 5.87 12.92 38.37
C ALA A 353 5.85 13.81 39.62
N ILE A 354 6.96 13.85 40.35
CA ILE A 354 7.11 14.56 41.62
C ILE A 354 7.91 15.85 41.40
N GLU A 355 7.32 16.99 41.74
CA GLU A 355 7.96 18.31 41.65
C GLU A 355 8.95 18.55 42.78
N SER A 356 8.60 18.17 44.00
CA SER A 356 9.48 18.35 45.17
C SER A 356 9.29 17.25 46.21
N LYS A 357 10.37 16.95 46.96
CA LYS A 357 10.32 15.94 48.04
C LYS A 357 9.26 16.24 49.10
N ASP A 358 8.94 17.51 49.33
CA ASP A 358 7.92 17.90 50.31
C ASP A 358 6.51 17.37 49.94
N GLN A 359 6.27 17.03 48.66
CA GLN A 359 4.99 16.46 48.23
C GLN A 359 4.68 15.11 48.88
N PHE A 360 5.68 14.33 49.28
CA PHE A 360 5.45 13.10 50.07
C PHE A 360 4.75 13.36 51.41
N THR A 361 4.61 14.61 51.83
CA THR A 361 3.91 15.00 53.06
C THR A 361 2.84 16.07 52.84
N THR A 362 3.00 16.93 51.83
CA THR A 362 2.13 18.10 51.59
C THR A 362 1.04 17.84 50.55
N ASP A 363 1.24 16.89 49.64
CA ASP A 363 0.26 16.52 48.62
C ASP A 363 -0.45 15.21 49.03
N PRO A 364 -1.78 15.20 49.22
CA PRO A 364 -2.52 14.00 49.60
C PRO A 364 -2.30 12.80 48.68
N TYR A 365 -2.11 13.03 47.37
CA TYR A 365 -1.88 11.95 46.40
C TYR A 365 -0.59 11.17 46.75
N PHE A 366 0.52 11.89 46.95
CA PHE A 366 1.81 11.29 47.23
C PHE A 366 1.95 10.84 48.69
N ALA A 367 1.37 11.60 49.62
CA ALA A 367 1.42 11.29 51.05
C ALA A 367 0.73 9.95 51.36
N ASP A 368 -0.46 9.71 50.80
CA ASP A 368 -1.19 8.46 51.03
C ASP A 368 -0.53 7.29 50.29
N LEU A 369 -0.16 7.49 49.02
CA LEU A 369 0.41 6.44 48.16
C LEU A 369 1.75 5.91 48.70
N TYR A 370 2.59 6.77 49.25
CA TYR A 370 3.93 6.42 49.74
C TYR A 370 4.08 6.46 51.27
N ALA A 371 2.96 6.47 52.02
CA ALA A 371 2.96 6.51 53.49
C ALA A 371 3.78 5.39 54.15
N HIS A 372 3.86 4.24 53.47
CA HIS A 372 4.53 3.04 53.95
C HIS A 372 6.01 2.94 53.56
N ARG A 373 6.52 3.88 52.73
CA ARG A 373 7.90 3.89 52.24
C ARG A 373 8.84 4.60 53.22
N SER A 374 10.08 4.10 53.32
CA SER A 374 11.15 4.76 54.07
C SER A 374 11.60 6.04 53.37
N GLU A 375 12.32 6.91 54.09
CA GLU A 375 12.85 8.15 53.50
C GLU A 375 13.91 7.85 52.42
N GLU A 376 14.69 6.78 52.58
CA GLU A 376 15.65 6.34 51.56
C GLU A 376 14.94 5.84 50.28
N GLU A 377 13.82 5.12 50.41
CA GLU A 377 13.01 4.72 49.26
C GLU A 377 12.39 5.94 48.57
N LYS A 378 11.83 6.89 49.32
CA LYS A 378 11.29 8.14 48.78
C LYS A 378 12.35 8.96 48.04
N ASP A 379 13.59 8.96 48.53
CA ASP A 379 14.71 9.61 47.87
C ASP A 379 15.04 9.00 46.51
N LEU A 380 14.98 7.67 46.39
CA LEU A 380 15.17 6.96 45.13
C LEU A 380 14.00 7.22 44.17
N ILE A 381 12.76 7.13 44.66
CA ILE A 381 11.55 7.43 43.89
C ILE A 381 11.63 8.86 43.35
N PHE A 382 11.89 9.85 44.19
CA PHE A 382 12.04 11.23 43.76
C PHE A 382 13.14 11.39 42.71
N SER A 383 14.30 10.75 42.89
CA SER A 383 15.40 10.80 41.91
C SER A 383 15.01 10.27 40.53
N ASP A 384 14.07 9.32 40.47
CA ASP A 384 13.63 8.68 39.24
C ASP A 384 12.49 9.41 38.54
N ILE A 385 11.44 9.77 39.28
CA ILE A 385 10.24 10.38 38.72
C ILE A 385 10.13 11.88 39.03
N ASN A 386 11.28 12.54 39.22
CA ASN A 386 11.36 14.00 39.38
C ASN A 386 10.79 14.72 38.14
N SER A 387 9.93 15.72 38.30
CA SER A 387 9.36 16.43 37.14
C SER A 387 10.37 17.34 36.42
N GLU A 388 11.34 17.94 37.10
CA GLU A 388 12.30 18.87 36.48
C GLU A 388 13.33 18.17 35.59
N ARG A 389 13.63 16.88 35.84
CA ARG A 389 14.71 16.15 35.14
C ARG A 389 14.43 14.69 34.80
N GLY A 390 13.36 14.10 35.31
CA GLY A 390 12.99 12.72 35.05
C GLY A 390 12.49 12.55 33.62
N ILE A 391 12.95 11.49 32.98
CA ILE A 391 12.50 11.09 31.65
C ILE A 391 11.76 9.79 31.82
N LEU A 392 10.47 9.82 31.52
CA LEU A 392 9.53 8.73 31.76
C LEU A 392 8.97 8.33 30.40
N GLU A 393 9.64 7.37 29.76
CA GLU A 393 9.41 7.04 28.36
C GLU A 393 8.80 5.65 28.17
N ARG A 394 8.00 5.53 27.12
CA ARG A 394 7.41 4.29 26.61
C ARG A 394 6.69 3.39 27.63
N PRO A 395 5.80 3.92 28.49
CA PRO A 395 5.13 3.11 29.50
C PRO A 395 4.29 2.00 28.86
N LYS A 396 4.36 0.80 29.43
CA LYS A 396 3.53 -0.36 29.08
C LYS A 396 2.93 -0.96 30.34
N VAL A 397 1.67 -1.40 30.26
CA VAL A 397 0.95 -1.99 31.38
C VAL A 397 0.47 -3.39 31.01
N ILE A 398 0.67 -4.35 31.91
CA ILE A 398 0.09 -5.70 31.82
C ILE A 398 -0.56 -6.08 33.15
N TYR A 399 -1.63 -6.87 33.09
CA TYR A 399 -2.27 -7.41 34.29
C TYR A 399 -1.61 -8.72 34.73
N ASN A 400 -1.38 -8.86 36.04
CA ASN A 400 -0.87 -10.08 36.66
C ASN A 400 -2.00 -10.81 37.41
N GLU A 401 -2.37 -12.01 36.94
CA GLU A 401 -3.47 -12.78 37.52
C GLU A 401 -3.15 -13.38 38.88
N LYS A 402 -1.85 -13.57 39.21
CA LYS A 402 -1.41 -14.15 40.49
C LYS A 402 -1.51 -13.12 41.61
N THR A 403 -1.01 -11.91 41.37
CA THR A 403 -0.99 -10.81 42.35
C THR A 403 -2.25 -9.95 42.30
N LYS A 404 -3.04 -10.06 41.24
CA LYS A 404 -4.22 -9.21 40.95
C LYS A 404 -3.87 -7.73 40.81
N LYS A 405 -2.64 -7.45 40.35
CA LYS A 405 -2.14 -6.08 40.14
C LYS A 405 -2.00 -5.77 38.67
N TYR A 406 -2.20 -4.51 38.33
CA TYR A 406 -1.75 -3.93 37.07
C TYR A 406 -0.29 -3.51 37.27
N VAL A 407 0.59 -3.97 36.38
CA VAL A 407 2.04 -3.74 36.47
C VAL A 407 2.47 -2.89 35.29
N LEU A 408 3.04 -1.73 35.59
CA LEU A 408 3.56 -0.77 34.62
C LEU A 408 5.08 -0.87 34.58
N TRP A 409 5.64 -0.98 33.39
CA TRP A 409 7.07 -0.82 33.13
C TRP A 409 7.29 0.38 32.21
N LEU A 410 8.37 1.13 32.44
CA LEU A 410 8.74 2.27 31.60
C LEU A 410 10.25 2.48 31.58
N HIS A 411 10.74 3.17 30.56
CA HIS A 411 12.10 3.68 30.52
C HIS A 411 12.21 4.88 31.46
N VAL A 412 13.14 4.80 32.40
CA VAL A 412 13.47 5.87 33.33
C VAL A 412 14.87 6.38 33.03
N ASP A 413 14.96 7.65 32.68
CA ASP A 413 16.22 8.34 32.46
C ASP A 413 16.36 9.65 33.25
N GLY A 414 17.52 10.27 33.08
CA GLY A 414 17.91 11.52 33.71
C GLY A 414 19.38 11.47 34.16
N PRO A 415 19.84 12.53 34.84
CA PRO A 415 21.17 12.54 35.45
C PRO A 415 21.39 11.31 36.34
N TYR A 416 22.62 10.78 36.28
CA TYR A 416 23.03 9.62 37.05
C TYR A 416 24.38 9.88 37.71
N GLN A 417 24.75 9.10 38.73
CA GLN A 417 25.99 9.31 39.48
C GLN A 417 27.21 9.42 38.53
N GLY A 418 27.81 10.61 38.48
CA GLY A 418 28.97 10.91 37.62
C GLY A 418 28.65 11.42 36.21
N SER A 419 27.38 11.62 35.84
CA SER A 419 26.97 12.23 34.58
C SER A 419 25.70 13.08 34.75
N ASP A 420 25.74 14.31 34.23
CA ASP A 420 24.60 15.21 34.16
C ASP A 420 23.81 15.10 32.84
N ALA A 421 24.17 14.14 31.97
CA ALA A 421 23.48 13.93 30.72
C ALA A 421 22.08 13.33 30.94
N ASN A 422 21.13 13.75 30.11
CA ASN A 422 19.73 13.35 30.20
C ASN A 422 19.51 11.83 30.01
N TYR A 423 20.33 11.16 29.20
CA TYR A 423 20.17 9.72 28.91
C TYR A 423 21.25 8.82 29.57
N ALA A 424 21.79 9.27 30.71
CA ALA A 424 22.89 8.60 31.40
C ALA A 424 22.44 7.46 32.33
N LYS A 425 21.21 7.52 32.86
CA LYS A 425 20.69 6.56 33.83
C LYS A 425 20.35 5.25 33.13
N ALA A 426 19.60 5.32 32.03
CA ALA A 426 19.23 4.19 31.15
C ALA A 426 18.74 2.96 31.95
N LYS A 427 17.68 3.15 32.73
CA LYS A 427 17.08 2.11 33.57
C LYS A 427 15.65 1.82 33.14
N SER A 428 15.13 0.68 33.58
CA SER A 428 13.71 0.37 33.57
C SER A 428 13.10 0.59 34.94
N GLY A 429 12.03 1.38 35.01
CA GLY A 429 11.22 1.59 36.22
C GLY A 429 10.00 0.67 36.23
N VAL A 430 9.52 0.35 37.45
CA VAL A 430 8.32 -0.49 37.65
C VAL A 430 7.36 0.18 38.61
N ALA A 431 6.06 0.14 38.31
CA ALA A 431 4.98 0.63 39.16
C ALA A 431 3.81 -0.35 39.20
N ILE A 432 3.00 -0.30 40.26
CA ILE A 432 1.83 -1.20 40.44
C ILE A 432 0.55 -0.44 40.79
N SER A 433 -0.60 -1.00 40.44
CA SER A 433 -1.91 -0.51 40.89
C SER A 433 -2.91 -1.64 41.13
N ASP A 434 -3.89 -1.38 41.98
CA ASP A 434 -5.10 -2.19 42.15
C ASP A 434 -6.18 -1.89 41.09
N SER A 435 -6.01 -0.81 40.31
CA SER A 435 -6.97 -0.34 39.31
C SER A 435 -6.26 -0.10 37.98
N PRO A 436 -6.90 -0.38 36.82
CA PRO A 436 -6.31 -0.05 35.53
C PRO A 436 -6.13 1.46 35.35
N THR A 437 -6.91 2.28 36.05
CA THR A 437 -6.86 3.75 35.98
C THR A 437 -6.09 4.37 37.14
N GLY A 438 -5.24 3.59 37.81
CA GLY A 438 -4.40 4.07 38.90
C GLY A 438 -5.15 4.40 40.20
N PRO A 439 -4.47 5.08 41.15
CA PRO A 439 -3.08 5.54 41.04
C PRO A 439 -2.09 4.37 40.96
N PHE A 440 -1.03 4.54 40.18
CA PHE A 440 0.12 3.63 40.15
C PHE A 440 1.18 4.09 41.15
N GLU A 441 1.55 3.19 42.05
CA GLU A 441 2.67 3.36 42.98
C GLU A 441 3.98 2.96 42.28
N TYR A 442 4.89 3.91 42.09
CA TYR A 442 6.22 3.64 41.56
C TYR A 442 7.10 2.96 42.61
N ILE A 443 7.73 1.85 42.26
CA ILE A 443 8.50 1.02 43.19
C ILE A 443 9.99 1.39 43.13
N GLU A 444 10.64 1.13 42.00
CA GLU A 444 12.08 1.31 41.82
C GLU A 444 12.45 1.28 40.33
N SER A 445 13.72 1.59 40.00
CA SER A 445 14.30 1.33 38.70
C SER A 445 15.64 0.59 38.73
N ASN A 446 15.84 -0.27 37.74
CA ASN A 446 17.04 -1.11 37.62
C ASN A 446 17.64 -1.10 36.19
N ARG A 447 18.96 -1.29 36.15
CA ARG A 447 19.65 -1.79 34.95
C ARG A 447 19.43 -3.30 34.89
N LEU A 448 19.23 -3.82 33.68
CA LEU A 448 18.76 -5.19 33.44
C LEU A 448 19.94 -6.11 33.05
N ASN A 449 19.70 -7.10 32.18
CA ASN A 449 20.70 -8.07 31.78
C ASN A 449 21.83 -7.44 30.95
N LYS A 450 23.00 -8.08 31.04
CA LYS A 450 24.26 -7.73 30.37
C LYS A 450 24.59 -8.70 29.25
N ALA A 451 25.61 -8.40 28.46
CA ALA A 451 26.10 -9.34 27.45
C ALA A 451 26.55 -10.65 28.13
N PRO A 452 26.24 -11.81 27.53
CA PRO A 452 26.73 -13.09 28.03
C PRO A 452 28.26 -13.16 27.95
N GLU A 453 28.87 -13.88 28.91
CA GLU A 453 30.32 -14.02 28.99
C GLU A 453 30.90 -14.65 27.70
N GLY A 454 31.97 -14.04 27.17
CA GLY A 454 32.68 -14.55 25.99
C GLY A 454 32.12 -14.10 24.65
N GLU A 455 30.97 -13.43 24.62
CA GLU A 455 30.40 -12.87 23.39
C GLU A 455 30.90 -11.45 23.09
N PRO A 456 30.87 -11.01 21.81
CA PRO A 456 31.14 -9.63 21.45
C PRO A 456 30.17 -8.66 22.12
N VAL A 457 30.71 -7.53 22.57
CA VAL A 457 29.99 -6.42 23.19
C VAL A 457 30.03 -5.22 22.24
N TYR A 458 28.88 -4.61 21.97
CA TYR A 458 28.76 -3.54 20.95
C TYR A 458 28.72 -2.12 21.53
N GLY A 459 28.78 -1.96 22.85
CA GLY A 459 28.80 -0.69 23.59
C GLY A 459 29.09 -0.89 25.08
N PRO A 460 28.95 0.10 25.97
CA PRO A 460 29.14 -0.11 27.40
C PRO A 460 28.15 -1.15 27.97
N ASP A 461 28.66 -2.30 28.39
CA ASP A 461 27.83 -3.39 28.92
C ASP A 461 27.54 -3.21 30.42
N THR A 462 26.63 -2.29 30.70
CA THR A 462 26.26 -1.93 32.07
C THR A 462 24.84 -2.37 32.45
N GLY A 463 24.16 -3.08 31.55
CA GLY A 463 22.74 -3.48 31.71
C GLY A 463 21.76 -2.35 31.36
N MET A 464 22.08 -1.50 30.39
CA MET A 464 21.21 -0.39 30.01
C MET A 464 19.83 -0.88 29.57
N ALA A 465 18.80 -0.11 29.89
CA ALA A 465 17.44 -0.30 29.38
C ALA A 465 16.89 1.06 28.97
N ARG A 466 16.72 1.27 27.66
CA ARG A 466 16.12 2.48 27.08
C ARG A 466 14.77 2.13 26.47
N ASP A 467 14.56 2.45 25.18
CA ASP A 467 13.38 2.06 24.42
C ASP A 467 12.94 0.63 24.75
N MET A 468 11.69 0.48 25.20
CA MET A 468 11.21 -0.80 25.70
C MET A 468 9.73 -1.06 25.44
N THR A 469 9.37 -2.35 25.54
CA THR A 469 8.00 -2.82 25.58
C THR A 469 7.85 -4.05 26.48
N LEU A 470 6.61 -4.46 26.72
CA LEU A 470 6.25 -5.70 27.41
C LEU A 470 5.54 -6.64 26.45
N PHE A 471 5.77 -7.94 26.62
CA PHE A 471 5.02 -9.00 25.97
C PHE A 471 4.62 -10.05 27.01
N LYS A 472 3.35 -10.47 26.97
CA LYS A 472 2.82 -11.54 27.80
C LYS A 472 2.33 -12.65 26.88
N ASP A 473 2.92 -13.83 27.04
CA ASP A 473 2.57 -15.01 26.25
C ASP A 473 1.31 -15.68 26.78
N ASP A 474 0.74 -16.58 25.97
CA ASP A 474 -0.53 -17.27 26.25
C ASP A 474 -0.47 -18.14 27.52
N ASP A 475 0.74 -18.58 27.91
CA ASP A 475 0.97 -19.36 29.13
C ASP A 475 1.06 -18.50 30.41
N GLY A 476 0.95 -17.18 30.26
CA GLY A 476 1.08 -16.20 31.35
C GLY A 476 2.52 -15.83 31.69
N THR A 477 3.52 -16.29 30.94
CA THR A 477 4.90 -15.80 31.07
C THR A 477 4.99 -14.40 30.47
N ALA A 478 5.59 -13.45 31.21
CA ALA A 478 5.82 -12.10 30.73
C ALA A 478 7.31 -11.85 30.46
N TYR A 479 7.57 -10.94 29.53
CA TYR A 479 8.90 -10.56 29.07
C TYR A 479 8.98 -9.04 28.93
N VAL A 480 10.15 -8.49 29.23
CA VAL A 480 10.53 -7.12 28.87
C VAL A 480 11.50 -7.16 27.69
N ILE A 481 11.25 -6.31 26.70
CA ILE A 481 12.06 -6.18 25.50
C ILE A 481 12.62 -4.77 25.46
N TYR A 482 13.92 -4.62 25.32
CA TYR A 482 14.56 -3.30 25.49
C TYR A 482 15.88 -3.14 24.74
N SER A 483 16.19 -1.89 24.37
CA SER A 483 17.48 -1.50 23.78
C SER A 483 18.55 -1.32 24.86
N SER A 484 19.73 -1.89 24.62
CA SER A 484 20.89 -1.88 25.52
C SER A 484 22.21 -1.75 24.72
N GLU A 485 23.35 -1.78 25.41
CA GLU A 485 24.69 -1.63 24.83
C GLU A 485 24.82 -0.35 23.97
N GLU A 486 24.32 0.78 24.46
CA GLU A 486 24.24 2.06 23.74
C GLU A 486 23.30 2.00 22.52
N ASN A 487 22.15 1.36 22.73
CA ASN A 487 21.13 1.07 21.72
C ASN A 487 21.61 0.18 20.56
N MET A 488 22.77 -0.48 20.70
CA MET A 488 23.33 -1.35 19.66
C MET A 488 22.65 -2.71 19.60
N SER A 489 22.10 -3.19 20.72
CA SER A 489 21.57 -4.54 20.86
C SER A 489 20.21 -4.54 21.53
N LEU A 490 19.29 -5.35 21.02
CA LEU A 490 17.96 -5.54 21.59
C LEU A 490 17.92 -6.82 22.44
N TYR A 491 17.48 -6.69 23.69
CA TYR A 491 17.39 -7.78 24.67
C TYR A 491 15.94 -8.18 24.88
N ILE A 492 15.74 -9.46 25.21
CA ILE A 492 14.46 -10.00 25.67
C ILE A 492 14.73 -10.73 26.99
N SER A 493 14.09 -10.29 28.07
CA SER A 493 14.29 -10.85 29.41
C SER A 493 12.98 -11.31 30.02
N LYS A 494 12.97 -12.54 30.53
CA LYS A 494 11.83 -13.14 31.22
C LYS A 494 11.60 -12.48 32.58
N LEU A 495 10.36 -12.13 32.88
CA LEU A 495 9.97 -11.55 34.16
C LEU A 495 9.65 -12.63 35.21
N THR A 496 9.80 -12.26 36.49
CA THR A 496 9.38 -13.05 37.66
C THR A 496 7.86 -13.26 37.66
N ASP A 497 7.39 -14.20 38.48
CA ASP A 497 5.96 -14.57 38.55
C ASP A 497 5.01 -13.42 38.92
N ASP A 498 5.50 -12.40 39.61
CA ASP A 498 4.80 -11.17 39.98
C ASP A 498 4.97 -10.03 38.95
N TYR A 499 5.77 -10.27 37.90
CA TYR A 499 6.16 -9.33 36.84
C TYR A 499 6.94 -8.10 37.31
N LEU A 500 7.52 -8.11 38.51
CA LEU A 500 8.19 -6.92 39.08
C LEU A 500 9.69 -6.87 38.80
N GLN A 501 10.31 -7.99 38.43
CA GLN A 501 11.76 -8.08 38.19
C GLN A 501 12.06 -9.04 37.03
N ILE A 502 13.29 -9.03 36.53
CA ILE A 502 13.79 -10.07 35.62
C ILE A 502 14.13 -11.36 36.40
N THR A 503 13.96 -12.52 35.78
CA THR A 503 14.07 -13.84 36.44
C THR A 503 15.49 -14.20 36.85
N GLY A 504 16.50 -13.79 36.07
CA GLY A 504 17.89 -14.18 36.29
C GLY A 504 18.83 -13.80 35.16
N GLU A 505 20.03 -14.39 35.18
CA GLU A 505 21.14 -14.09 34.25
C GLU A 505 21.59 -15.32 33.42
N LYS A 506 20.76 -16.37 33.30
CA LYS A 506 21.11 -17.52 32.46
C LYS A 506 20.72 -17.26 31.00
N TYR A 507 21.72 -17.01 30.15
CA TYR A 507 21.53 -16.78 28.71
C TYR A 507 20.84 -17.99 28.03
N GLY A 508 19.86 -17.73 27.17
CA GLY A 508 19.05 -18.75 26.49
C GLY A 508 17.93 -19.37 27.33
N MET A 509 17.81 -19.03 28.62
CA MET A 509 16.74 -19.51 29.51
C MET A 509 16.01 -18.38 30.23
N ASP A 510 16.74 -17.41 30.76
CA ASP A 510 16.18 -16.25 31.45
C ASP A 510 16.14 -15.02 30.52
N TYR A 511 17.09 -14.90 29.59
CA TYR A 511 17.14 -13.81 28.61
C TYR A 511 17.93 -14.19 27.35
N ILE A 512 17.74 -13.42 26.27
CA ILE A 512 18.56 -13.47 25.06
C ILE A 512 18.89 -12.07 24.55
N ARG A 513 19.85 -11.98 23.62
CA ARG A 513 20.05 -10.82 22.74
C ARG A 513 19.44 -11.16 21.38
N ALA A 514 18.25 -10.63 21.10
CA ALA A 514 17.50 -10.96 19.88
C ALA A 514 18.18 -10.39 18.63
N LEU A 515 18.71 -9.15 18.70
CA LEU A 515 19.28 -8.43 17.56
C LEU A 515 20.62 -7.76 17.93
N PRO A 516 21.69 -8.53 18.17
CA PRO A 516 22.97 -7.98 18.62
C PRO A 516 23.67 -7.14 17.54
N GLY A 517 24.11 -5.93 17.90
CA GLY A 517 24.83 -5.01 17.02
C GLY A 517 24.02 -4.47 15.83
N LYS A 518 22.69 -4.62 15.83
CA LYS A 518 21.79 -4.18 14.75
C LYS A 518 21.27 -2.76 14.91
N GLN A 519 21.55 -2.13 16.06
CA GLN A 519 21.17 -0.76 16.38
C GLN A 519 19.68 -0.48 16.16
N ARG A 520 18.84 -1.30 16.79
CA ARG A 520 17.37 -1.24 16.71
C ARG A 520 16.77 -0.71 18.01
N GLU A 521 15.68 0.03 17.89
CA GLU A 521 14.94 0.65 19.00
C GLU A 521 13.42 0.53 18.80
N ALA A 522 12.65 1.14 19.72
CA ALA A 522 11.21 1.20 19.67
C ALA A 522 10.50 -0.18 19.46
N PRO A 523 10.82 -1.20 20.28
CA PRO A 523 10.35 -2.57 20.04
C PRO A 523 8.84 -2.70 20.23
N ALA A 524 8.18 -3.43 19.34
CA ALA A 524 6.77 -3.81 19.45
C ALA A 524 6.61 -5.30 19.10
N MET A 525 6.40 -6.12 20.13
CA MET A 525 6.28 -7.58 20.00
C MET A 525 4.82 -8.02 20.02
N PHE A 526 4.48 -9.01 19.21
CA PHE A 526 3.19 -9.69 19.24
C PHE A 526 3.34 -11.14 18.79
N LYS A 527 2.28 -11.93 18.96
CA LYS A 527 2.22 -13.34 18.54
C LYS A 527 1.10 -13.53 17.54
N TYR A 528 1.36 -14.29 16.49
CA TYR A 528 0.37 -14.66 15.49
C TYR A 528 0.74 -15.99 14.84
N ASP A 529 -0.25 -16.85 14.63
CA ASP A 529 -0.10 -18.16 13.97
C ASP A 529 1.10 -19.00 14.48
N GLY A 530 1.21 -19.10 15.81
CA GLY A 530 2.27 -19.86 16.49
C GLY A 530 3.67 -19.24 16.43
N LYS A 531 3.83 -18.06 15.82
CA LYS A 531 5.11 -17.35 15.69
C LYS A 531 5.12 -16.04 16.47
N TYR A 532 6.31 -15.61 16.86
CA TYR A 532 6.54 -14.34 17.54
C TYR A 532 7.13 -13.35 16.55
N TYR A 533 6.54 -12.16 16.50
CA TYR A 533 6.93 -11.08 15.61
C TYR A 533 7.43 -9.91 16.45
N LEU A 534 8.48 -9.24 15.99
CA LEU A 534 9.10 -8.12 16.67
C LEU A 534 9.41 -7.00 15.67
N MET A 535 8.59 -5.95 15.68
CA MET A 535 8.82 -4.75 14.88
C MET A 535 9.68 -3.75 15.65
N THR A 536 10.58 -3.04 14.95
CA THR A 536 11.54 -2.08 15.51
C THR A 536 11.79 -0.93 14.53
N SER A 537 12.27 0.21 15.03
CA SER A 537 12.87 1.28 14.20
C SER A 537 14.40 1.22 14.27
N GLY A 538 15.07 1.93 13.36
CA GLY A 538 16.48 2.31 13.54
C GLY A 538 16.63 3.42 14.58
N ALA A 539 17.85 3.65 15.06
CA ALA A 539 18.16 4.67 16.07
C ALA A 539 18.65 5.99 15.47
N THR A 540 17.72 6.91 15.16
CA THR A 540 18.03 8.22 14.54
C THR A 540 17.44 9.41 15.30
N GLY A 541 17.21 9.25 16.62
CA GLY A 541 16.60 10.29 17.44
C GLY A 541 15.16 10.55 17.01
N TRP A 542 14.82 11.81 16.71
CA TRP A 542 13.46 12.19 16.32
C TRP A 542 13.15 11.95 14.84
N ASP A 543 14.18 11.82 13.99
CA ASP A 543 13.96 11.66 12.56
C ASP A 543 13.34 10.27 12.29
N PRO A 544 12.18 10.19 11.62
CA PRO A 544 11.58 8.92 11.30
C PRO A 544 12.44 8.17 10.28
N ASN A 545 12.46 6.85 10.38
CA ASN A 545 13.35 6.00 9.61
C ASN A 545 12.66 4.70 9.17
N GLN A 546 13.41 3.87 8.46
CA GLN A 546 12.95 2.58 7.99
C GLN A 546 12.77 1.59 9.16
N ALA A 547 11.53 1.12 9.32
CA ALA A 547 11.22 0.02 10.22
C ALA A 547 11.88 -1.28 9.76
N SER A 548 11.97 -2.23 10.68
CA SER A 548 12.31 -3.61 10.37
C SER A 548 11.62 -4.54 11.35
N TYR A 549 11.26 -5.73 10.89
CA TYR A 549 10.73 -6.76 11.75
C TYR A 549 11.55 -8.05 11.71
N ALA A 550 11.48 -8.81 12.80
CA ALA A 550 12.05 -10.13 12.93
C ALA A 550 10.98 -11.13 13.41
N VAL A 551 11.21 -12.41 13.11
CA VAL A 551 10.30 -13.51 13.44
C VAL A 551 11.07 -14.63 14.14
N ALA A 552 10.45 -15.27 15.14
CA ALA A 552 10.99 -16.43 15.86
C ALA A 552 9.89 -17.47 16.17
N ASP A 553 10.29 -18.72 16.30
CA ASP A 553 9.39 -19.82 16.74
C ASP A 553 9.25 -19.89 18.27
N SER A 554 10.11 -19.19 19.02
CA SER A 554 10.01 -19.03 20.48
C SER A 554 10.61 -17.70 20.93
N VAL A 555 10.06 -17.10 21.99
CA VAL A 555 10.49 -15.77 22.51
C VAL A 555 11.99 -15.71 22.81
N LEU A 556 12.53 -16.77 23.43
CA LEU A 556 13.94 -16.88 23.82
C LEU A 556 14.77 -17.72 22.83
N GLY A 557 14.27 -17.94 21.61
CA GLY A 557 14.97 -18.67 20.55
C GLY A 557 15.71 -17.74 19.58
N ASP A 558 16.00 -18.28 18.39
CA ASP A 558 16.65 -17.52 17.33
C ASP A 558 15.66 -16.64 16.57
N TRP A 559 16.05 -15.39 16.33
CA TRP A 559 15.25 -14.39 15.62
C TRP A 559 15.79 -14.16 14.20
N THR A 560 14.92 -14.27 13.20
CA THR A 560 15.25 -14.03 11.79
C THR A 560 14.72 -12.68 11.35
N ILE A 561 15.61 -11.77 10.92
CA ILE A 561 15.23 -10.47 10.36
C ILE A 561 14.61 -10.66 8.97
N LYS A 562 13.43 -10.06 8.77
CA LYS A 562 12.66 -10.15 7.53
C LYS A 562 12.71 -8.89 6.67
N GLY A 563 13.24 -7.79 7.19
CA GLY A 563 13.37 -6.51 6.47
C GLY A 563 12.30 -5.50 6.88
N ASP A 564 12.06 -4.51 6.02
CA ASP A 564 11.07 -3.44 6.23
C ASP A 564 9.67 -3.94 5.82
N PRO A 565 8.67 -3.91 6.72
CA PRO A 565 7.31 -4.30 6.38
C PRO A 565 6.56 -3.19 5.61
N SER A 566 7.07 -1.97 5.57
CA SER A 566 6.36 -0.81 5.03
C SER A 566 6.33 -0.82 3.50
N VAL A 567 5.15 -0.61 2.92
CA VAL A 567 4.94 -0.65 1.46
C VAL A 567 4.32 0.64 0.97
N GLY A 568 4.86 1.17 -0.14
CA GLY A 568 4.31 2.34 -0.84
C GLY A 568 4.99 3.66 -0.48
N THR A 569 4.36 4.78 -0.85
CA THR A 569 4.89 6.12 -0.64
C THR A 569 5.01 6.42 0.86
N GLY A 570 6.20 6.87 1.29
CA GLY A 570 6.49 7.16 2.70
C GLY A 570 7.01 5.96 3.51
N ALA A 571 7.11 4.76 2.92
CA ALA A 571 7.59 3.55 3.58
C ALA A 571 8.99 3.68 4.20
N ASN A 572 9.92 4.36 3.53
CA ASN A 572 11.29 4.59 4.00
C ASN A 572 11.41 5.37 5.33
N THR A 573 10.31 5.96 5.79
CA THR A 573 10.21 6.69 7.07
C THR A 573 9.09 6.10 7.94
N THR A 574 8.61 4.89 7.62
CA THR A 574 7.46 4.25 8.27
C THR A 574 6.28 5.23 8.34
N PHE A 575 5.98 5.91 7.23
CA PHE A 575 4.94 6.94 7.12
C PHE A 575 5.13 8.13 8.07
N GLN A 576 6.38 8.55 8.26
CA GLN A 576 6.81 9.57 9.22
C GLN A 576 6.39 9.21 10.65
N SER A 577 6.62 7.96 11.05
CA SER A 577 6.34 7.51 12.42
C SER A 577 7.36 6.52 12.91
N GLN A 578 7.34 6.27 14.22
CA GLN A 578 8.15 5.30 14.91
C GLN A 578 7.23 4.33 15.65
N SER A 579 7.52 3.02 15.58
CA SER A 579 6.73 2.01 16.30
C SER A 579 6.67 2.30 17.80
N THR A 580 5.55 1.98 18.44
CA THR A 580 5.50 1.91 19.91
C THR A 580 4.75 0.68 20.42
N TYR A 581 3.75 0.20 19.66
CA TYR A 581 2.98 -0.97 20.04
C TYR A 581 2.30 -1.63 18.83
N ILE A 582 1.94 -2.91 18.94
CA ILE A 582 1.02 -3.59 18.03
C ILE A 582 -0.19 -4.02 18.86
N ILE A 583 -1.39 -3.56 18.49
CA ILE A 583 -2.62 -3.84 19.22
C ILE A 583 -3.19 -5.17 18.71
N PRO A 584 -3.30 -6.22 19.55
CA PRO A 584 -3.95 -7.47 19.19
C PRO A 584 -5.47 -7.32 19.33
N VAL A 585 -6.14 -6.80 18.30
CA VAL A 585 -7.60 -6.58 18.32
C VAL A 585 -8.33 -7.93 18.39
N ASP A 586 -7.91 -8.85 17.54
CA ASP A 586 -8.40 -10.22 17.44
C ASP A 586 -7.29 -11.11 16.83
N PRO A 587 -6.29 -11.48 17.65
CA PRO A 587 -5.04 -12.09 17.18
C PRO A 587 -5.25 -13.49 16.58
N GLU A 588 -6.21 -14.27 17.09
CA GLU A 588 -6.57 -15.58 16.55
C GLU A 588 -7.01 -15.47 15.08
N ASN A 589 -7.67 -14.36 14.73
CA ASN A 589 -8.14 -14.09 13.39
C ASN A 589 -7.21 -13.19 12.56
N GLY A 590 -6.01 -12.86 13.06
CA GLY A 590 -5.03 -12.07 12.33
C GLY A 590 -5.32 -10.57 12.27
N LYS A 591 -6.11 -10.05 13.22
CA LYS A 591 -6.49 -8.62 13.24
C LYS A 591 -5.61 -7.85 14.22
N PHE A 592 -4.68 -7.08 13.65
CA PHE A 592 -3.72 -6.27 14.39
C PHE A 592 -3.69 -4.83 13.88
N ILE A 593 -3.38 -3.90 14.79
CA ILE A 593 -3.18 -2.49 14.46
C ILE A 593 -1.76 -2.12 14.83
N TYR A 594 -1.00 -1.64 13.86
CA TYR A 594 0.24 -0.92 14.12
C TYR A 594 -0.07 0.40 14.81
N MET A 595 0.62 0.67 15.91
CA MET A 595 0.55 1.94 16.63
C MET A 595 1.94 2.56 16.69
N GLY A 596 2.07 3.75 16.11
CA GLY A 596 3.30 4.54 16.09
C GLY A 596 3.08 6.02 16.36
N ASP A 597 4.16 6.69 16.77
CA ASP A 597 4.19 8.13 17.04
C ASP A 597 4.85 8.87 15.88
N ARG A 598 4.19 9.92 15.40
CA ARG A 598 4.77 10.97 14.54
C ARG A 598 5.26 12.09 15.44
N TRP A 599 6.50 11.96 15.88
CA TRP A 599 7.13 12.91 16.78
C TRP A 599 7.29 14.29 16.15
N ASN A 600 6.90 15.33 16.89
CA ASN A 600 7.18 16.72 16.55
C ASN A 600 8.18 17.28 17.56
N SER A 601 9.48 17.16 17.27
CA SER A 601 10.55 17.56 18.19
C SER A 601 10.55 19.06 18.54
N GLY A 602 9.97 19.91 17.68
CA GLY A 602 9.78 21.33 17.95
C GLY A 602 8.59 21.64 18.85
N ASN A 603 7.64 20.72 18.97
CA ASN A 603 6.44 20.85 19.81
C ASN A 603 5.87 19.48 20.18
N LEU A 604 6.46 18.82 21.19
CA LEU A 604 6.12 17.42 21.52
C LEU A 604 4.64 17.21 21.89
N LYS A 605 3.99 18.22 22.49
CA LYS A 605 2.55 18.22 22.76
C LYS A 605 1.72 17.97 21.49
N ASP A 606 2.26 18.39 20.35
CA ASP A 606 1.64 18.33 19.03
C ASP A 606 2.11 17.13 18.19
N SER A 607 2.82 16.17 18.80
CA SER A 607 3.09 14.87 18.18
C SER A 607 1.76 14.15 17.90
N ARG A 608 1.74 13.34 16.84
CA ARG A 608 0.53 12.69 16.32
C ARG A 608 0.64 11.18 16.34
N TYR A 609 -0.49 10.50 16.20
CA TYR A 609 -0.55 9.05 16.21
C TYR A 609 -0.79 8.50 14.80
N ILE A 610 0.00 7.50 14.41
CA ILE A 610 -0.17 6.74 13.17
C ILE A 610 -0.64 5.35 13.55
N TRP A 611 -1.94 5.14 13.45
CA TRP A 611 -2.57 3.83 13.64
C TRP A 611 -2.97 3.27 12.28
N LEU A 612 -2.44 2.10 11.92
CA LEU A 612 -2.63 1.49 10.61
C LEU A 612 -2.95 -0.01 10.75
N PRO A 613 -3.79 -0.58 9.88
CA PRO A 613 -4.04 -2.02 9.90
C PRO A 613 -2.76 -2.76 9.46
N LEU A 614 -2.38 -3.78 10.22
CA LEU A 614 -1.23 -4.62 9.89
C LEU A 614 -1.71 -5.80 9.04
N GLU A 615 -1.09 -6.02 7.87
CA GLU A 615 -1.50 -7.06 6.92
C GLU A 615 -0.46 -8.18 6.82
N PHE A 616 -0.90 -9.37 6.43
CA PHE A 616 -0.05 -10.52 6.11
C PHE A 616 -0.36 -11.04 4.71
N ASP A 617 0.68 -11.40 3.96
CA ASP A 617 0.54 -12.11 2.69
C ASP A 617 0.27 -13.62 2.89
N GLN A 618 0.29 -14.39 1.80
CA GLN A 618 0.01 -15.83 1.85
C GLN A 618 1.18 -16.62 2.47
N GLU A 619 2.37 -16.05 2.47
CA GLU A 619 3.59 -16.60 3.03
C GLU A 619 3.75 -16.27 4.53
N GLY A 620 2.89 -15.40 5.07
CA GLY A 620 2.92 -14.97 6.46
C GLY A 620 3.87 -13.80 6.73
N ASP A 621 4.34 -13.13 5.67
CA ASP A 621 5.19 -11.95 5.76
C ASP A 621 4.34 -10.70 6.04
N MET A 622 4.84 -9.89 6.95
CA MET A 622 4.15 -8.73 7.50
C MET A 622 4.27 -7.52 6.56
N MET A 623 3.15 -6.86 6.30
CA MET A 623 3.03 -5.66 5.48
C MET A 623 2.34 -4.54 6.25
N LEU A 624 2.86 -3.32 6.10
CA LEU A 624 2.27 -2.09 6.62
C LEU A 624 2.06 -1.11 5.48
N LYS A 625 0.79 -0.71 5.25
CA LYS A 625 0.41 0.18 4.15
C LYS A 625 -0.24 1.46 4.70
N TRP A 626 -0.12 2.55 3.96
CA TRP A 626 -0.77 3.81 4.29
C TRP A 626 -2.27 3.77 3.97
N TYR A 627 -3.08 4.34 4.87
CA TYR A 627 -4.51 4.57 4.69
C TYR A 627 -4.81 6.01 5.13
N ASP A 628 -5.37 6.84 4.23
CA ASP A 628 -5.79 8.20 4.59
C ASP A 628 -6.91 8.19 5.64
N LYS A 629 -7.79 7.18 5.55
CA LYS A 629 -8.88 6.91 6.48
C LYS A 629 -9.22 5.42 6.42
N TRP A 630 -9.49 4.78 7.55
CA TRP A 630 -9.87 3.36 7.62
C TRP A 630 -10.68 3.06 8.88
N ASP A 631 -11.38 1.92 8.93
CA ASP A 631 -12.14 1.49 10.11
C ASP A 631 -11.89 0.00 10.47
N LEU A 632 -12.43 -0.48 11.59
CA LEU A 632 -12.10 -1.80 12.11
C LEU A 632 -12.56 -2.95 11.19
N SER A 633 -13.52 -2.71 10.28
CA SER A 633 -13.92 -3.70 9.28
C SER A 633 -12.83 -3.94 8.23
N ASP A 634 -11.91 -2.99 8.03
CA ASP A 634 -10.76 -3.21 7.16
C ASP A 634 -9.81 -4.29 7.70
N LEU A 635 -9.87 -4.63 8.98
CA LEU A 635 -9.06 -5.71 9.57
C LEU A 635 -9.48 -7.11 9.11
N ASP A 636 -10.71 -7.28 8.61
CA ASP A 636 -11.27 -8.59 8.25
C ASP A 636 -10.52 -9.30 7.11
N ASN A 637 -9.72 -8.57 6.34
CA ASN A 637 -8.92 -9.12 5.25
C ASN A 637 -7.41 -9.10 5.51
N LYS A 638 -6.97 -8.87 6.75
CA LYS A 638 -5.53 -8.63 7.02
C LYS A 638 -4.75 -9.87 7.45
N GLY A 639 -5.39 -10.86 8.06
CA GLY A 639 -4.75 -12.11 8.47
C GLY A 639 -4.29 -12.98 7.29
N VAL A 640 -3.44 -13.97 7.56
CA VAL A 640 -2.96 -14.95 6.57
C VAL A 640 -4.16 -15.70 5.96
N LEU A 641 -4.09 -15.93 4.65
CA LEU A 641 -5.04 -16.78 3.93
C LEU A 641 -4.33 -18.02 3.39
N GLU A 642 -4.88 -19.18 3.69
CA GLU A 642 -4.46 -20.44 3.05
C GLU A 642 -5.42 -20.79 1.92
N LEU A 643 -4.88 -21.13 0.76
CA LEU A 643 -5.64 -21.61 -0.38
C LEU A 643 -5.82 -23.14 -0.30
N VAL A 644 -7.06 -23.62 -0.20
CA VAL A 644 -7.37 -25.06 -0.15
C VAL A 644 -7.66 -25.62 -1.53
N THR A 645 -8.30 -24.82 -2.40
CA THR A 645 -8.57 -25.26 -3.78
C THR A 645 -7.27 -25.39 -4.55
N ALA A 646 -6.95 -26.61 -4.97
CA ALA A 646 -5.84 -26.88 -5.87
C ALA A 646 -6.03 -26.13 -7.20
N LEU A 647 -4.99 -25.42 -7.61
CA LEU A 647 -4.91 -24.69 -8.87
C LEU A 647 -3.84 -25.33 -9.76
N PRO A 648 -3.90 -25.14 -11.09
CA PRO A 648 -2.91 -25.70 -11.99
C PRO A 648 -1.52 -25.11 -11.74
N ASP A 649 -0.54 -25.97 -11.49
CA ASP A 649 0.86 -25.59 -11.25
C ASP A 649 1.65 -25.35 -12.55
N ALA A 650 1.13 -25.82 -13.69
CA ALA A 650 1.72 -25.59 -15.00
C ALA A 650 0.67 -25.49 -16.11
N VAL A 651 1.02 -24.80 -17.20
CA VAL A 651 0.22 -24.66 -18.43
C VAL A 651 1.11 -24.69 -19.66
N THR A 652 0.58 -25.20 -20.78
CA THR A 652 1.29 -25.16 -22.07
C THR A 652 1.48 -23.71 -22.55
N LEU A 653 2.64 -23.42 -23.15
CA LEU A 653 2.93 -22.14 -23.82
C LEU A 653 1.78 -21.68 -24.73
N GLY A 654 1.29 -20.46 -24.51
CA GLY A 654 0.20 -19.86 -25.27
C GLY A 654 -1.21 -20.28 -24.86
N LYS A 655 -1.37 -21.21 -23.90
CA LYS A 655 -2.68 -21.60 -23.34
C LYS A 655 -2.91 -20.94 -21.99
N GLN A 656 -4.18 -20.63 -21.70
CA GLN A 656 -4.60 -20.13 -20.40
C GLN A 656 -4.99 -21.31 -19.48
N PRO A 657 -4.75 -21.21 -18.16
CA PRO A 657 -5.21 -22.19 -17.21
C PRO A 657 -6.74 -22.13 -17.05
N GLU A 658 -7.37 -23.29 -16.84
CA GLU A 658 -8.76 -23.34 -16.40
C GLU A 658 -8.83 -23.00 -14.90
N LEU A 659 -9.27 -21.79 -14.57
CA LEU A 659 -9.37 -21.32 -13.19
C LEU A 659 -10.83 -21.28 -12.72
N PRO A 660 -11.13 -21.72 -11.49
CA PRO A 660 -12.49 -21.71 -10.97
C PRO A 660 -12.93 -20.29 -10.61
N ASN A 661 -14.23 -20.00 -10.73
CA ASN A 661 -14.83 -18.74 -10.29
C ASN A 661 -15.15 -18.72 -8.77
N THR A 662 -14.95 -19.84 -8.08
CA THR A 662 -15.05 -19.97 -6.63
C THR A 662 -13.93 -20.85 -6.11
N ILE A 663 -13.32 -20.46 -5.00
CA ILE A 663 -12.28 -21.23 -4.31
C ILE A 663 -12.65 -21.45 -2.85
N GLU A 664 -12.07 -22.49 -2.27
CA GLU A 664 -12.04 -22.74 -0.84
C GLU A 664 -10.73 -22.22 -0.26
N ILE A 665 -10.85 -21.49 0.84
CA ILE A 665 -9.74 -20.90 1.58
C ILE A 665 -9.92 -21.19 3.07
N ILE A 666 -8.83 -21.15 3.83
CA ILE A 666 -8.87 -21.01 5.29
C ILE A 666 -8.52 -19.55 5.59
N ASN A 667 -9.47 -18.84 6.21
CA ASN A 667 -9.23 -17.51 6.75
C ASN A 667 -9.45 -17.60 8.25
N SER A 668 -8.45 -17.18 9.03
CA SER A 668 -8.59 -17.13 10.48
C SER A 668 -9.02 -18.47 11.11
N GLY A 669 -8.43 -19.57 10.63
CA GLY A 669 -8.75 -20.93 11.07
C GLY A 669 -10.08 -21.51 10.56
N SER A 670 -10.91 -20.72 9.87
CA SER A 670 -12.18 -21.19 9.30
C SER A 670 -12.09 -21.42 7.80
N GLN A 671 -12.37 -22.65 7.37
CA GLN A 671 -12.52 -22.99 5.96
C GLN A 671 -13.84 -22.40 5.42
N GLN A 672 -13.77 -21.70 4.29
CA GLN A 672 -14.93 -21.09 3.63
C GLN A 672 -14.78 -21.09 2.12
N LYS A 673 -15.92 -21.15 1.42
CA LYS A 673 -15.97 -21.05 -0.04
C LYS A 673 -16.29 -19.61 -0.45
N VAL A 674 -15.43 -19.00 -1.24
CA VAL A 674 -15.52 -17.59 -1.65
C VAL A 674 -15.46 -17.44 -3.18
N PRO A 675 -16.16 -16.45 -3.76
CA PRO A 675 -15.99 -16.10 -5.17
C PRO A 675 -14.60 -15.48 -5.41
N VAL A 676 -14.04 -15.73 -6.58
CA VAL A 676 -12.76 -15.15 -7.02
C VAL A 676 -12.87 -14.59 -8.43
N THR A 677 -12.27 -13.42 -8.63
CA THR A 677 -12.09 -12.80 -9.94
C THR A 677 -10.62 -12.81 -10.29
N TRP A 678 -10.24 -13.61 -11.30
CA TRP A 678 -8.86 -13.70 -11.76
C TRP A 678 -8.51 -12.53 -12.69
N LYS A 679 -7.36 -11.91 -12.42
CA LYS A 679 -6.71 -10.94 -13.30
C LYS A 679 -5.69 -11.69 -14.14
N ILE A 680 -6.02 -11.88 -15.42
CA ILE A 680 -5.21 -12.60 -16.39
C ILE A 680 -4.87 -11.65 -17.53
N ASP A 681 -3.58 -11.51 -17.83
CA ASP A 681 -3.11 -10.90 -19.08
C ASP A 681 -2.75 -12.00 -20.06
N GLU A 682 -3.48 -12.09 -21.17
CA GLU A 682 -3.29 -13.13 -22.18
C GLU A 682 -1.89 -13.11 -22.79
N GLN A 683 -1.24 -11.94 -22.86
CA GLN A 683 0.11 -11.81 -23.42
C GLN A 683 1.17 -12.47 -22.53
N SER A 684 0.90 -12.60 -21.23
CA SER A 684 1.83 -13.19 -20.27
C SER A 684 2.08 -14.69 -20.53
N PHE A 685 1.18 -15.39 -21.23
CA PHE A 685 1.34 -16.80 -21.60
C PHE A 685 2.20 -17.04 -22.86
N SER A 686 2.70 -15.97 -23.49
CA SER A 686 3.45 -16.06 -24.75
C SER A 686 4.92 -16.47 -24.58
N LYS A 687 5.42 -16.55 -23.34
CA LYS A 687 6.81 -16.87 -23.02
C LYS A 687 6.87 -17.93 -21.90
N PRO A 688 7.80 -18.89 -21.97
CA PRO A 688 7.94 -19.89 -20.94
C PRO A 688 8.65 -19.35 -19.69
N GLY A 689 8.44 -20.03 -18.56
CA GLY A 689 8.96 -19.65 -17.26
C GLY A 689 7.85 -19.50 -16.19
N PRO A 690 8.23 -19.11 -14.97
CA PRO A 690 7.27 -18.85 -13.90
C PRO A 690 6.40 -17.63 -14.19
N LEU A 691 5.11 -17.72 -13.87
CA LEU A 691 4.13 -16.65 -13.94
C LEU A 691 3.31 -16.60 -12.64
N ASN A 692 3.15 -15.40 -12.08
CA ASN A 692 2.23 -15.14 -10.98
C ASN A 692 0.90 -14.63 -11.54
N ILE A 693 -0.18 -15.35 -11.26
CA ILE A 693 -1.55 -14.91 -11.55
C ILE A 693 -2.22 -14.38 -10.28
N THR A 694 -3.05 -13.36 -10.41
CA THR A 694 -3.67 -12.69 -9.27
C THR A 694 -5.17 -12.93 -9.23
N GLY A 695 -5.68 -13.38 -8.10
CA GLY A 695 -7.11 -13.49 -7.81
C GLY A 695 -7.57 -12.38 -6.85
N ILE A 696 -8.75 -11.84 -7.07
CA ILE A 696 -9.40 -10.89 -6.14
C ILE A 696 -10.57 -11.61 -5.49
N LEU A 697 -10.68 -11.51 -4.16
CA LEU A 697 -11.75 -12.10 -3.34
C LEU A 697 -12.72 -10.99 -2.90
N PRO A 698 -13.83 -10.74 -3.63
CA PRO A 698 -14.69 -9.58 -3.37
C PRO A 698 -15.36 -9.63 -1.99
N THR A 699 -15.65 -10.83 -1.49
CA THR A 699 -16.29 -11.04 -0.19
C THR A 699 -15.36 -10.83 1.00
N LEU A 700 -14.05 -10.69 0.78
CA LEU A 700 -13.05 -10.40 1.79
C LEU A 700 -12.43 -9.03 1.55
N ASN A 701 -13.27 -8.01 1.40
CA ASN A 701 -12.87 -6.62 1.14
C ASN A 701 -11.80 -6.53 0.02
N ASN A 702 -12.07 -7.22 -1.10
CA ASN A 702 -11.19 -7.32 -2.27
C ASN A 702 -9.76 -7.83 -1.99
N LYS A 703 -9.60 -8.74 -1.02
CA LYS A 703 -8.31 -9.39 -0.75
C LYS A 703 -7.70 -9.96 -2.02
N ILE A 704 -6.41 -9.68 -2.21
CA ILE A 704 -5.64 -10.21 -3.30
C ILE A 704 -4.99 -11.53 -2.87
N ILE A 705 -5.11 -12.54 -3.73
CA ILE A 705 -4.30 -13.76 -3.69
C ILE A 705 -3.44 -13.84 -4.95
N THR A 706 -2.30 -14.48 -4.83
CA THR A 706 -1.39 -14.80 -5.92
C THR A 706 -1.25 -16.31 -5.99
N HIS A 707 -1.31 -16.85 -7.21
CA HIS A 707 -0.96 -18.23 -7.49
C HIS A 707 0.18 -18.25 -8.50
N ARG A 708 1.23 -19.00 -8.21
CA ARG A 708 2.38 -19.16 -9.09
C ARG A 708 2.20 -20.42 -9.93
N LEU A 709 2.43 -20.32 -11.22
CA LEU A 709 2.41 -21.46 -12.14
C LEU A 709 3.55 -21.37 -13.15
N PHE A 710 3.89 -22.47 -13.81
CA PHE A 710 4.89 -22.50 -14.87
C PHE A 710 4.27 -22.57 -16.26
N ILE A 711 4.76 -21.73 -17.17
CA ILE A 711 4.45 -21.83 -18.59
C ILE A 711 5.51 -22.71 -19.24
N ILE A 712 5.10 -23.87 -19.76
CA ILE A 712 5.99 -24.91 -20.27
C ILE A 712 5.65 -25.17 -21.74
N PRO A 713 6.60 -25.01 -22.67
CA PRO A 713 6.37 -25.39 -24.07
C PRO A 713 6.17 -26.90 -24.21
N ASP A 714 5.38 -27.32 -25.19
CA ASP A 714 5.35 -28.74 -25.55
C ASP A 714 6.69 -29.13 -26.22
N ASN A 715 7.13 -30.37 -26.03
CA ASN A 715 8.31 -30.94 -26.71
C ASN A 715 9.65 -30.23 -26.45
N VAL A 716 9.89 -29.79 -25.21
CA VAL A 716 11.21 -29.29 -24.80
C VAL A 716 12.22 -30.43 -24.83
N LYS A 717 13.24 -30.31 -25.69
CA LYS A 717 14.30 -31.31 -25.88
C LYS A 717 15.48 -31.09 -24.94
N TYR A 718 15.84 -29.83 -24.71
CA TYR A 718 16.87 -29.44 -23.73
C TYR A 718 16.37 -28.28 -22.88
N PHE A 719 16.61 -28.34 -21.57
CA PHE A 719 16.43 -27.21 -20.66
C PHE A 719 17.67 -27.04 -19.78
N VAL A 720 18.30 -25.88 -19.85
CA VAL A 720 19.56 -25.59 -19.16
C VAL A 720 19.34 -24.44 -18.21
N SER A 721 19.75 -24.60 -16.95
CA SER A 721 19.75 -23.55 -15.92
C SER A 721 21.13 -23.55 -15.25
N PRO A 722 22.07 -22.72 -15.73
CA PRO A 722 23.42 -22.67 -15.20
C PRO A 722 23.46 -22.29 -13.73
N GLY A 723 24.22 -23.04 -12.96
CA GLY A 723 24.31 -22.91 -11.50
C GLY A 723 25.12 -24.06 -10.93
N SER A 724 25.81 -23.85 -9.81
CA SER A 724 26.48 -24.95 -9.13
C SER A 724 25.52 -25.74 -8.25
N THR A 725 24.39 -25.12 -7.88
CA THR A 725 23.22 -25.77 -7.27
C THR A 725 22.04 -25.83 -8.24
N VAL A 726 21.25 -26.90 -8.15
CA VAL A 726 20.00 -27.02 -8.89
C VAL A 726 18.94 -26.18 -8.16
N THR A 727 18.22 -25.34 -8.90
CA THR A 727 17.15 -24.49 -8.34
C THR A 727 15.83 -25.25 -8.27
N LYS A 728 14.97 -24.88 -7.31
CA LYS A 728 13.64 -25.49 -7.16
C LYS A 728 12.79 -25.31 -8.43
N ASP A 729 12.85 -24.13 -9.05
CA ASP A 729 12.21 -23.85 -10.33
C ASP A 729 12.67 -24.82 -11.43
N TYR A 730 13.98 -25.08 -11.52
CA TYR A 730 14.49 -26.03 -12.52
C TYR A 730 13.97 -27.44 -12.28
N GLU A 731 13.97 -27.91 -11.03
CA GLU A 731 13.47 -29.25 -10.66
C GLU A 731 11.98 -29.39 -10.99
N GLU A 732 11.16 -28.44 -10.58
CA GLU A 732 9.72 -28.44 -10.81
C GLU A 732 9.42 -28.36 -12.31
N MET A 733 9.99 -27.40 -13.03
CA MET A 733 9.77 -27.27 -14.47
C MET A 733 10.23 -28.54 -15.23
N SER A 734 11.39 -29.10 -14.89
CA SER A 734 11.92 -30.30 -15.54
C SER A 734 11.04 -31.52 -15.35
N SER A 735 10.34 -31.62 -14.21
CA SER A 735 9.42 -32.74 -13.95
C SER A 735 8.26 -32.81 -14.95
N TYR A 736 7.77 -31.67 -15.44
CA TYR A 736 6.69 -31.61 -16.43
C TYR A 736 7.13 -31.95 -17.86
N MET A 737 8.45 -32.00 -18.11
CA MET A 737 9.03 -32.30 -19.42
C MET A 737 9.96 -33.52 -19.39
N GLU A 738 9.86 -34.35 -18.35
CA GLU A 738 10.73 -35.51 -18.15
C GLU A 738 10.69 -36.48 -19.35
N ASP A 739 9.55 -36.60 -20.02
CA ASP A 739 9.39 -37.49 -21.17
C ASP A 739 10.11 -37.01 -22.44
N THR A 740 10.40 -35.70 -22.55
CA THR A 740 10.97 -35.11 -23.78
C THR A 740 12.41 -34.62 -23.61
N LEU A 741 12.87 -34.43 -22.38
CA LEU A 741 14.23 -33.96 -22.11
C LEU A 741 15.31 -35.01 -22.41
N GLU A 742 16.34 -34.58 -23.12
CA GLU A 742 17.58 -35.36 -23.32
C GLU A 742 18.56 -35.20 -22.15
N ASN A 743 18.54 -34.04 -21.46
CA ASN A 743 19.45 -33.71 -20.36
C ASN A 743 18.85 -33.92 -18.96
N LYS A 744 18.20 -35.07 -18.74
CA LYS A 744 17.51 -35.38 -17.48
C LYS A 744 18.45 -35.31 -16.28
N GLY A 745 18.08 -34.52 -15.27
CA GLY A 745 18.83 -34.39 -14.02
C GLY A 745 20.18 -33.67 -14.14
N VAL A 746 20.51 -33.08 -15.29
CA VAL A 746 21.76 -32.32 -15.49
C VAL A 746 21.42 -30.90 -15.95
N ASN A 747 21.52 -29.93 -15.02
CA ASN A 747 21.14 -28.54 -15.24
C ASN A 747 22.15 -27.75 -16.09
N ASP A 748 23.44 -28.10 -16.03
CA ASP A 748 24.49 -27.47 -16.82
C ASP A 748 25.74 -28.36 -16.90
N GLN A 749 26.49 -28.27 -18.02
CA GLN A 749 27.74 -29.02 -18.22
C GLN A 749 28.61 -28.42 -19.33
N VAL A 750 29.90 -28.79 -19.34
CA VAL A 750 30.81 -28.47 -20.45
C VAL A 750 30.47 -29.32 -21.68
N TYR A 751 30.38 -28.69 -22.85
CA TYR A 751 30.26 -29.37 -24.12
C TYR A 751 31.59 -30.03 -24.51
N ASP A 752 31.57 -31.34 -24.70
CA ASP A 752 32.70 -32.12 -25.20
C ASP A 752 32.19 -33.41 -25.87
N SER A 753 32.04 -33.35 -27.19
CA SER A 753 31.56 -34.50 -27.97
C SER A 753 32.51 -35.70 -27.91
N ASN A 754 33.78 -35.53 -27.57
CA ASN A 754 34.74 -36.64 -27.48
C ASN A 754 34.55 -37.47 -26.21
N SER A 755 34.04 -36.87 -25.12
CA SER A 755 33.69 -37.55 -23.88
C SER A 755 32.22 -38.00 -23.82
N GLY A 756 31.45 -37.76 -24.89
CA GLY A 756 30.04 -38.13 -24.99
C GLY A 756 29.06 -37.04 -24.52
N ASN A 757 29.56 -35.86 -24.14
CA ASN A 757 28.72 -34.72 -23.78
C ASN A 757 28.24 -34.00 -25.05
N ILE A 758 27.09 -34.45 -25.56
CA ILE A 758 26.48 -33.97 -26.81
C ILE A 758 25.77 -32.60 -26.68
N TRP A 759 25.81 -31.99 -25.50
CA TRP A 759 25.32 -30.64 -25.25
C TRP A 759 26.12 -29.98 -24.13
N GLY A 760 26.14 -28.65 -24.06
CA GLY A 760 26.76 -27.90 -22.97
C GLY A 760 27.39 -26.58 -23.41
N TYR A 761 28.11 -25.91 -22.51
CA TYR A 761 28.83 -24.67 -22.80
C TYR A 761 30.29 -24.90 -23.22
N SER A 762 30.82 -23.97 -24.01
CA SER A 762 32.23 -23.87 -24.39
C SER A 762 32.63 -22.40 -24.63
N GLY A 763 33.93 -22.12 -24.79
CA GLY A 763 34.46 -20.78 -25.07
C GLY A 763 35.25 -20.19 -23.91
N GLY A 764 35.01 -18.91 -23.60
CA GLY A 764 35.72 -18.17 -22.58
C GLY A 764 35.60 -18.74 -21.16
N LYS A 765 36.50 -18.31 -20.28
CA LYS A 765 36.46 -18.65 -18.86
C LYS A 765 35.20 -18.02 -18.25
N THR A 766 34.38 -18.85 -17.60
CA THR A 766 33.09 -18.47 -17.01
C THR A 766 32.97 -18.89 -15.56
N ALA A 767 32.06 -18.27 -14.83
CA ALA A 767 31.61 -18.65 -13.49
C ALA A 767 30.08 -18.68 -13.45
N THR A 768 29.53 -19.20 -12.35
CA THR A 768 28.09 -19.26 -12.10
C THR A 768 27.74 -18.53 -10.80
N THR A 769 26.48 -18.11 -10.69
CA THR A 769 25.85 -17.70 -9.42
C THR A 769 24.89 -18.80 -8.95
N ASP A 770 24.74 -18.96 -7.64
CA ASP A 770 23.75 -19.86 -7.05
C ASP A 770 22.58 -19.02 -6.55
N GLY A 771 21.59 -18.83 -7.42
CA GLY A 771 20.34 -18.12 -7.12
C GLY A 771 19.26 -19.05 -6.59
N ASN A 772 18.10 -18.48 -6.23
CA ASN A 772 16.94 -19.24 -5.74
C ASN A 772 16.00 -19.69 -6.86
N ASP A 773 16.14 -19.12 -8.07
CA ASP A 773 15.29 -19.39 -9.23
C ASP A 773 16.13 -19.50 -10.52
N ILE A 774 15.48 -19.88 -11.63
CA ILE A 774 16.14 -20.07 -12.94
C ILE A 774 16.73 -18.77 -13.52
N PHE A 775 16.37 -17.58 -13.02
CA PHE A 775 16.89 -16.32 -13.53
C PHE A 775 18.14 -15.85 -12.78
N SER A 776 18.13 -15.98 -11.46
CA SER A 776 19.19 -15.58 -10.53
C SER A 776 20.33 -16.60 -10.43
N SER A 777 20.08 -17.85 -10.83
CA SER A 777 21.12 -18.84 -11.12
C SER A 777 21.56 -18.68 -12.58
N LEU A 778 22.75 -18.11 -12.82
CA LEU A 778 23.19 -17.75 -14.18
C LEU A 778 24.68 -18.06 -14.41
N ARG A 779 25.08 -18.10 -15.69
CA ARG A 779 26.49 -18.19 -16.12
C ARG A 779 26.94 -16.86 -16.69
N TYR A 780 28.14 -16.43 -16.33
CA TYR A 780 28.75 -15.19 -16.81
C TYR A 780 30.25 -15.33 -17.10
N ILE A 781 30.76 -14.51 -18.01
CA ILE A 781 32.19 -14.41 -18.31
C ILE A 781 32.93 -13.76 -17.14
N VAL A 782 34.03 -14.35 -16.70
CA VAL A 782 34.86 -13.75 -15.65
C VAL A 782 35.79 -12.67 -16.21
N LYS A 783 36.12 -11.69 -15.36
CA LYS A 783 36.90 -10.51 -15.73
C LYS A 783 38.24 -10.84 -16.40
N ASP A 784 38.92 -11.89 -15.96
CA ASP A 784 40.24 -12.34 -16.45
C ASP A 784 40.17 -13.24 -17.70
N SER A 785 38.99 -13.49 -18.26
CA SER A 785 38.86 -14.26 -19.50
C SER A 785 39.41 -13.49 -20.70
N GLU A 786 40.35 -14.09 -21.44
CA GLU A 786 40.88 -13.54 -22.71
C GLU A 786 39.83 -13.59 -23.82
N GLN A 787 39.05 -14.67 -23.87
CA GLN A 787 37.90 -14.82 -24.76
C GLN A 787 36.64 -14.33 -24.04
N LYS A 788 35.98 -13.30 -24.59
CA LYS A 788 34.84 -12.63 -23.92
C LYS A 788 33.47 -13.16 -24.31
N ASP A 789 33.41 -14.21 -25.12
CA ASP A 789 32.19 -14.89 -25.52
C ASP A 789 32.17 -16.35 -25.01
N PHE A 790 30.97 -16.93 -24.96
CA PHE A 790 30.76 -18.35 -24.75
C PHE A 790 29.59 -18.82 -25.62
N THR A 791 29.57 -20.12 -25.91
CA THR A 791 28.56 -20.76 -26.76
C THR A 791 27.99 -21.97 -26.06
N TYR A 792 26.66 -22.09 -26.05
CA TYR A 792 25.98 -23.35 -25.76
C TYR A 792 25.70 -24.08 -27.05
N THR A 793 26.13 -25.34 -27.12
CA THR A 793 25.94 -26.22 -28.27
C THR A 793 25.00 -27.36 -27.87
N PHE A 794 24.06 -27.71 -28.75
CA PHE A 794 23.09 -28.79 -28.56
C PHE A 794 23.05 -29.67 -29.80
N GLU A 795 23.37 -30.96 -29.68
CA GLU A 795 23.12 -31.93 -30.75
C GLU A 795 21.64 -32.34 -30.74
N VAL A 796 20.91 -31.94 -31.77
CA VAL A 796 19.45 -32.07 -31.85
C VAL A 796 18.98 -32.92 -33.04
N GLY A 797 19.84 -33.10 -34.04
CA GLY A 797 19.49 -33.69 -35.34
C GLY A 797 18.91 -32.65 -36.30
N GLU A 798 18.87 -32.98 -37.60
CA GLU A 798 18.35 -32.06 -38.62
C GLU A 798 16.88 -31.71 -38.37
N GLY A 799 16.52 -30.45 -38.61
CA GLY A 799 15.17 -29.94 -38.38
C GLY A 799 15.15 -28.46 -38.01
N ASN A 800 13.96 -27.98 -37.68
CA ASN A 800 13.66 -26.63 -37.25
C ASN A 800 13.31 -26.65 -35.77
N TYR A 801 13.80 -25.65 -35.04
CA TYR A 801 13.73 -25.56 -33.59
C TYR A 801 13.38 -24.13 -33.16
N THR A 802 12.78 -24.04 -31.98
CA THR A 802 12.62 -22.77 -31.27
C THR A 802 13.57 -22.73 -30.08
N VAL A 803 14.33 -21.64 -29.96
CA VAL A 803 15.24 -21.40 -28.83
C VAL A 803 14.66 -20.32 -27.94
N PHE A 804 14.38 -20.63 -26.68
CA PHE A 804 14.12 -19.62 -25.66
C PHE A 804 15.34 -19.42 -24.76
N ALA A 805 15.56 -18.19 -24.34
CA ALA A 805 16.62 -17.85 -23.41
C ALA A 805 16.16 -16.82 -22.38
N GLY A 806 16.56 -17.04 -21.13
CA GLY A 806 16.35 -16.14 -20.01
C GLY A 806 17.57 -15.28 -19.73
N PHE A 807 17.31 -14.02 -19.37
CA PHE A 807 18.31 -13.04 -19.00
C PHE A 807 17.87 -12.26 -17.76
N TYR A 808 18.78 -12.10 -16.82
CA TYR A 808 18.65 -11.27 -15.63
C TYR A 808 20.05 -10.84 -15.21
N ASP A 809 20.21 -9.60 -14.71
CA ASP A 809 21.49 -9.08 -14.24
C ASP A 809 21.39 -8.44 -12.84
N PRO A 810 21.85 -9.15 -11.79
CA PRO A 810 21.85 -8.62 -10.43
C PRO A 810 22.82 -7.43 -10.25
N TRP A 811 23.68 -7.16 -11.23
CA TRP A 811 24.65 -6.08 -11.21
C TRP A 811 24.28 -4.90 -12.11
N ALA A 812 23.09 -4.90 -12.73
CA ALA A 812 22.66 -3.88 -13.70
C ALA A 812 22.77 -2.45 -13.14
N VAL A 813 22.42 -2.25 -11.87
CA VAL A 813 22.48 -0.94 -11.19
C VAL A 813 23.90 -0.37 -11.10
N TYR A 814 24.94 -1.22 -11.08
CA TYR A 814 26.34 -0.79 -11.03
C TYR A 814 26.97 -0.62 -12.41
N ALA A 815 26.28 -1.05 -13.47
CA ALA A 815 26.83 -1.19 -14.81
C ALA A 815 26.88 0.12 -15.62
N LYS A 816 26.15 1.17 -15.20
CA LYS A 816 26.07 2.48 -15.90
C LYS A 816 25.80 2.38 -17.42
N GLY A 817 25.08 1.35 -17.87
CA GLY A 817 24.75 1.12 -19.28
C GLY A 817 25.81 0.41 -20.12
N ASP A 818 26.91 -0.06 -19.52
CA ASP A 818 28.01 -0.76 -20.21
C ASP A 818 27.81 -2.28 -20.33
N ARG A 819 26.67 -2.81 -19.87
CA ARG A 819 26.32 -4.23 -19.94
C ARG A 819 25.36 -4.47 -21.09
N LYS A 820 25.92 -4.87 -22.23
CA LYS A 820 25.18 -5.22 -23.43
C LYS A 820 25.75 -6.44 -24.13
N ALA A 821 24.89 -7.20 -24.80
CA ALA A 821 25.29 -8.37 -25.58
C ALA A 821 24.72 -8.39 -27.00
N ASP A 822 25.48 -9.01 -27.90
CA ASP A 822 24.98 -9.51 -29.17
C ASP A 822 24.76 -11.02 -29.04
N ILE A 823 23.59 -11.50 -29.47
CA ILE A 823 23.16 -12.90 -29.33
C ILE A 823 23.05 -13.51 -30.72
N PHE A 824 23.69 -14.66 -30.90
CA PHE A 824 23.71 -15.40 -32.15
C PHE A 824 23.11 -16.79 -31.94
N VAL A 825 22.34 -17.26 -32.92
CA VAL A 825 21.89 -18.66 -33.01
C VAL A 825 22.29 -19.20 -34.37
N ASN A 826 23.11 -20.25 -34.41
CA ASN A 826 23.72 -20.82 -35.62
C ASN A 826 24.36 -19.73 -36.50
N GLU A 827 25.29 -18.97 -35.91
CA GLU A 827 26.04 -17.84 -36.51
C GLU A 827 25.20 -16.64 -36.97
N LYS A 828 23.87 -16.73 -36.94
CA LYS A 828 22.98 -15.62 -37.28
C LYS A 828 22.76 -14.72 -36.06
N LEU A 829 23.04 -13.43 -36.21
CA LEU A 829 22.70 -12.41 -35.21
C LEU A 829 21.16 -12.33 -35.07
N VAL A 830 20.65 -12.63 -33.88
CA VAL A 830 19.21 -12.66 -33.59
C VAL A 830 18.76 -11.56 -32.64
N ASP A 831 19.66 -11.06 -31.82
CA ASP A 831 19.44 -9.88 -30.98
C ASP A 831 20.75 -9.09 -30.93
N SER A 832 20.66 -7.78 -31.12
CA SER A 832 21.83 -6.91 -31.18
C SER A 832 21.68 -5.78 -30.19
N GLU A 833 22.77 -5.46 -29.50
CA GLU A 833 22.78 -4.42 -28.46
C GLU A 833 21.76 -4.69 -27.32
N TYR A 834 21.49 -5.97 -27.03
CA TYR A 834 20.65 -6.39 -25.93
C TYR A 834 21.18 -5.79 -24.64
N THR A 835 20.35 -5.06 -23.90
CA THR A 835 20.76 -4.39 -22.66
C THR A 835 20.28 -5.20 -21.47
N TYR A 836 21.21 -5.68 -20.65
CA TYR A 836 20.87 -6.40 -19.43
C TYR A 836 20.18 -5.47 -18.43
N SER A 837 19.25 -6.04 -17.66
CA SER A 837 18.50 -5.32 -16.62
C SER A 837 18.35 -6.16 -15.35
N ASP A 838 17.92 -5.52 -14.27
CA ASP A 838 17.53 -6.18 -13.03
C ASP A 838 16.09 -6.77 -13.09
N GLN A 839 15.52 -6.90 -14.28
CA GLN A 839 14.22 -7.52 -14.52
C GLN A 839 14.40 -8.87 -15.22
N TYR A 840 13.51 -9.83 -14.94
CA TYR A 840 13.52 -11.14 -15.59
C TYR A 840 12.99 -11.01 -17.02
N GLU A 841 13.84 -11.32 -17.99
CA GLU A 841 13.49 -11.21 -19.39
C GLU A 841 13.65 -12.54 -20.12
N VAL A 842 12.69 -12.85 -20.99
CA VAL A 842 12.69 -14.03 -21.85
C VAL A 842 12.65 -13.60 -23.31
N LYS A 843 13.58 -14.15 -24.10
CA LYS A 843 13.65 -14.00 -25.57
C LYS A 843 13.33 -15.34 -26.24
N GLY A 844 12.55 -15.28 -27.31
CA GLY A 844 12.20 -16.45 -28.12
C GLY A 844 12.67 -16.27 -29.56
N TYR A 845 13.49 -17.20 -30.03
CA TYR A 845 14.04 -17.24 -31.38
C TYR A 845 13.44 -18.42 -32.13
N LYS A 846 12.34 -18.17 -32.84
CA LYS A 846 11.61 -19.19 -33.64
C LYS A 846 12.29 -19.46 -34.98
N ASN A 847 11.95 -20.59 -35.60
CA ASN A 847 12.40 -20.98 -36.93
C ASN A 847 13.94 -21.06 -37.05
N ARG A 848 14.59 -21.75 -36.11
CA ARG A 848 16.05 -21.98 -36.11
C ARG A 848 16.34 -23.37 -36.67
N ASN A 849 16.85 -23.40 -37.90
CA ASN A 849 17.28 -24.64 -38.51
C ASN A 849 18.57 -25.12 -37.86
N ALA A 850 18.62 -26.41 -37.53
CA ALA A 850 19.87 -27.05 -37.15
C ALA A 850 20.89 -26.96 -38.30
N VAL A 851 22.15 -26.76 -37.96
CA VAL A 851 23.27 -26.76 -38.90
C VAL A 851 24.18 -27.92 -38.53
N ASN A 852 24.31 -28.90 -39.44
CA ASN A 852 25.02 -30.16 -39.18
C ASN A 852 24.47 -30.88 -37.92
N GLY A 853 23.15 -30.89 -37.76
CA GLY A 853 22.46 -31.50 -36.63
C GLY A 853 22.59 -30.74 -35.30
N LYS A 854 23.08 -29.49 -35.30
CA LYS A 854 23.33 -28.70 -34.09
C LYS A 854 22.58 -27.38 -34.02
N ILE A 855 22.24 -26.98 -32.79
CA ILE A 855 21.86 -25.61 -32.44
C ILE A 855 22.96 -25.04 -31.54
N GLU A 856 23.51 -23.91 -31.94
CA GLU A 856 24.58 -23.20 -31.23
C GLU A 856 24.12 -21.80 -30.88
N MET A 857 24.01 -21.50 -29.59
CA MET A 857 23.67 -20.18 -29.08
C MET A 857 24.92 -19.52 -28.50
N LYS A 858 25.40 -18.48 -29.17
CA LYS A 858 26.57 -17.70 -28.73
C LYS A 858 26.16 -16.37 -28.15
N VAL A 859 26.70 -16.02 -27.00
CA VAL A 859 26.51 -14.72 -26.35
C VAL A 859 27.88 -14.03 -26.23
N GLN A 860 27.96 -12.79 -26.70
CA GLN A 860 29.18 -11.99 -26.65
C GLN A 860 28.88 -10.53 -26.33
N PRO A 861 29.86 -9.74 -25.85
CA PRO A 861 29.67 -8.32 -25.60
C PRO A 861 29.25 -7.61 -26.88
N ALA A 862 28.27 -6.73 -26.78
CA ALA A 862 27.83 -5.96 -27.93
C ALA A 862 28.97 -5.08 -28.45
N ALA A 863 29.01 -4.84 -29.75
CA ALA A 863 30.08 -4.07 -30.37
C ALA A 863 30.29 -2.68 -29.72
N SER A 864 29.22 -2.03 -29.22
CA SER A 864 29.31 -0.72 -28.56
C SER A 864 30.00 -0.72 -27.18
N VAL A 865 30.09 -1.88 -26.53
CA VAL A 865 30.66 -2.04 -25.19
C VAL A 865 31.86 -2.97 -25.16
N ALA A 866 32.21 -3.60 -26.27
CA ALA A 866 33.33 -4.51 -26.39
C ALA A 866 34.64 -3.86 -25.86
N GLY A 867 35.30 -4.54 -24.92
CA GLY A 867 36.54 -4.08 -24.29
C GLY A 867 36.35 -3.16 -23.08
N LYS A 868 35.11 -2.80 -22.72
CA LYS A 868 34.85 -2.07 -21.47
C LYS A 868 34.93 -2.99 -20.25
N PRO A 869 35.34 -2.49 -19.06
CA PRO A 869 35.56 -3.31 -17.87
C PRO A 869 34.36 -4.11 -17.36
N ASN A 870 33.13 -3.69 -17.69
CA ASN A 870 31.88 -4.28 -17.20
C ASN A 870 31.06 -4.92 -18.32
N SER A 871 31.65 -5.23 -19.48
CA SER A 871 30.93 -5.73 -20.66
C SER A 871 30.70 -7.26 -20.67
N ASP A 872 30.87 -7.92 -19.53
CA ASP A 872 30.81 -9.39 -19.45
C ASP A 872 29.43 -9.92 -19.85
N SER A 873 29.42 -10.90 -20.75
CA SER A 873 28.21 -11.58 -21.21
C SER A 873 27.71 -12.60 -20.19
N GLN A 874 26.39 -12.82 -20.17
CA GLN A 874 25.75 -13.77 -19.27
C GLN A 874 24.48 -14.37 -19.86
N ILE A 875 24.05 -15.49 -19.28
CA ILE A 875 22.78 -16.13 -19.59
C ILE A 875 22.22 -16.84 -18.35
N SER A 876 20.91 -16.75 -18.14
CA SER A 876 20.26 -17.36 -16.98
C SER A 876 19.71 -18.75 -17.27
N TRP A 877 19.12 -18.98 -18.44
CA TRP A 877 18.65 -20.32 -18.82
C TRP A 877 18.41 -20.42 -20.33
N ILE A 878 18.33 -21.64 -20.85
CA ILE A 878 18.06 -21.93 -22.27
C ILE A 878 17.05 -23.08 -22.39
N MET A 879 16.06 -22.95 -23.27
CA MET A 879 15.22 -24.07 -23.71
C MET A 879 15.33 -24.26 -25.22
N ILE A 880 15.46 -25.52 -25.65
CA ILE A 880 15.43 -25.94 -27.05
C ILE A 880 14.19 -26.78 -27.29
N ILE A 881 13.33 -26.34 -28.20
CA ILE A 881 12.05 -26.99 -28.53
C ILE A 881 12.16 -27.60 -29.93
N ASP A 882 11.81 -28.87 -30.07
CA ASP A 882 11.73 -29.55 -31.37
C ASP A 882 10.35 -29.29 -32.00
N ASP A 883 10.29 -28.32 -32.91
CA ASP A 883 9.05 -27.89 -33.58
C ASP A 883 8.41 -29.02 -34.42
N HIS A 884 9.15 -30.11 -34.70
CA HIS A 884 8.67 -31.27 -35.48
C HIS A 884 8.26 -32.48 -34.64
N ALA A 885 8.40 -32.44 -33.32
CA ALA A 885 8.25 -33.64 -32.46
C ALA A 885 6.89 -34.35 -32.65
N GLU A 886 5.80 -33.58 -32.73
CA GLU A 886 4.46 -34.11 -32.97
C GLU A 886 4.34 -34.78 -34.34
N LEU A 887 4.82 -34.11 -35.40
CA LEU A 887 4.83 -34.65 -36.75
C LEU A 887 5.67 -35.93 -36.85
N LYS A 888 6.83 -35.97 -36.19
CA LYS A 888 7.69 -37.17 -36.11
C LYS A 888 6.97 -38.33 -35.45
N LYS A 889 6.31 -38.11 -34.32
CA LYS A 889 5.52 -39.11 -33.60
C LYS A 889 4.34 -39.63 -34.43
N LEU A 890 3.64 -38.74 -35.14
CA LEU A 890 2.56 -39.13 -36.05
C LEU A 890 3.07 -39.95 -37.24
N ILE A 891 4.24 -39.61 -37.79
CA ILE A 891 4.89 -40.43 -38.83
C ILE A 891 5.19 -41.82 -38.28
N GLU A 892 5.78 -41.95 -37.09
CA GLU A 892 6.04 -43.26 -36.48
C GLU A 892 4.76 -44.08 -36.34
N ILE A 893 3.69 -43.49 -35.81
CA ILE A 893 2.36 -44.13 -35.70
C ILE A 893 1.85 -44.56 -37.08
N ALA A 894 1.97 -43.70 -38.09
CA ALA A 894 1.53 -43.98 -39.45
C ALA A 894 2.35 -45.09 -40.11
N GLU A 895 3.64 -45.18 -39.83
CA GLU A 895 4.52 -46.22 -40.36
C GLU A 895 4.31 -47.58 -39.70
N THR A 896 3.71 -47.63 -38.51
CA THR A 896 3.29 -48.92 -37.90
C THR A 896 2.10 -49.58 -38.62
N LYS A 897 1.40 -48.86 -39.51
CA LYS A 897 0.22 -49.40 -40.21
C LYS A 897 0.68 -50.32 -41.35
N GLU A 898 0.07 -51.50 -41.46
CA GLU A 898 0.43 -52.47 -42.50
C GLU A 898 -0.55 -52.43 -43.69
N GLU A 899 -0.04 -52.30 -44.91
CA GLU A 899 -0.87 -52.17 -46.14
C GLU A 899 -1.89 -53.30 -46.32
N ARG A 900 -1.58 -54.51 -45.83
CA ARG A 900 -2.46 -55.68 -45.93
C ARG A 900 -3.75 -55.53 -45.11
N ASP A 901 -3.79 -54.62 -44.15
CA ASP A 901 -4.91 -54.44 -43.23
C ASP A 901 -5.88 -53.35 -43.67
N TYR A 902 -5.60 -52.65 -44.78
CA TYR A 902 -6.35 -51.48 -45.22
C TYR A 902 -6.58 -51.47 -46.73
N SER A 903 -7.62 -50.76 -47.19
CA SER A 903 -7.91 -50.63 -48.61
C SER A 903 -6.72 -50.00 -49.34
N LYS A 904 -6.44 -50.44 -50.57
CA LYS A 904 -5.34 -49.90 -51.38
C LYS A 904 -5.46 -48.38 -51.58
N ALA A 905 -6.69 -47.86 -51.69
CA ALA A 905 -6.95 -46.44 -51.89
C ALA A 905 -6.63 -45.61 -50.64
N SER A 906 -7.18 -45.99 -49.48
CA SER A 906 -6.93 -45.27 -48.21
C SER A 906 -5.46 -45.39 -47.77
N PHE A 907 -4.84 -46.56 -47.97
CA PHE A 907 -3.42 -46.74 -47.63
C PHE A 907 -2.48 -45.97 -48.56
N ALA A 908 -2.85 -45.78 -49.84
CA ALA A 908 -2.09 -44.92 -50.75
C ALA A 908 -2.14 -43.44 -50.33
N LEU A 909 -3.26 -42.97 -49.77
CA LEU A 909 -3.37 -41.62 -49.19
C LEU A 909 -2.48 -41.49 -47.95
N LEU A 910 -2.45 -42.48 -47.06
CA LEU A 910 -1.53 -42.51 -45.92
C LEU A 910 -0.06 -42.49 -46.37
N LYS A 911 0.34 -43.34 -47.34
CA LYS A 911 1.71 -43.34 -47.89
C LYS A 911 2.09 -41.97 -48.46
N LYS A 912 1.15 -41.30 -49.13
CA LYS A 912 1.36 -39.95 -49.67
C LYS A 912 1.53 -38.93 -48.55
N ALA A 913 0.68 -38.95 -47.54
CA ALA A 913 0.77 -38.05 -46.39
C ALA A 913 2.07 -38.25 -45.59
N ILE A 914 2.50 -39.50 -45.36
CA ILE A 914 3.80 -39.82 -44.73
C ILE A 914 4.95 -39.23 -45.54
N LYS A 915 4.91 -39.38 -46.88
CA LYS A 915 5.96 -38.82 -47.76
C LYS A 915 6.01 -37.30 -47.66
N GLU A 916 4.86 -36.62 -47.76
CA GLU A 916 4.78 -35.16 -47.63
C GLU A 916 5.27 -34.69 -46.25
N ALA A 917 4.89 -35.37 -45.18
CA ALA A 917 5.34 -35.07 -43.82
C ALA A 917 6.87 -35.23 -43.64
N LYS A 918 7.47 -36.29 -44.22
CA LYS A 918 8.93 -36.48 -44.22
C LYS A 918 9.66 -35.41 -45.04
N GLU A 919 9.08 -34.95 -46.15
CA GLU A 919 9.61 -33.84 -46.93
C GLU A 919 9.58 -32.52 -46.15
N VAL A 920 8.53 -32.27 -45.35
CA VAL A 920 8.41 -31.09 -44.46
C VAL A 920 9.51 -31.10 -43.40
N ILE A 921 9.78 -32.24 -42.76
CA ILE A 921 10.89 -32.38 -41.79
C ILE A 921 12.25 -32.12 -42.45
N ALA A 922 12.47 -32.67 -43.65
CA ALA A 922 13.76 -32.56 -44.34
C ALA A 922 14.06 -31.16 -44.89
N ASN A 923 13.03 -30.40 -45.26
CA ASN A 923 13.18 -29.11 -45.94
C ASN A 923 13.19 -27.90 -45.00
N SER A 924 13.31 -28.09 -43.68
CA SER A 924 13.38 -26.98 -42.73
C SER A 924 12.16 -26.03 -42.84
N ALA A 925 10.97 -26.63 -42.90
CA ALA A 925 9.70 -25.95 -43.08
C ALA A 925 9.36 -25.05 -41.87
N ASN A 926 8.57 -24.00 -42.11
CA ASN A 926 8.11 -23.12 -41.03
C ASN A 926 6.92 -23.74 -40.27
N GLN A 927 6.60 -23.23 -39.07
CA GLN A 927 5.54 -23.81 -38.22
C GLN A 927 4.21 -24.05 -38.95
N LYS A 928 3.76 -23.13 -39.80
CA LYS A 928 2.49 -23.28 -40.52
C LYS A 928 2.50 -24.46 -41.50
N GLU A 929 3.66 -24.75 -42.09
CA GLU A 929 3.84 -25.90 -42.99
C GLU A 929 3.91 -27.21 -42.19
N ILE A 930 4.49 -27.18 -40.99
CA ILE A 930 4.51 -28.29 -40.04
C ILE A 930 3.08 -28.62 -39.59
N ASP A 931 2.33 -27.62 -39.12
CA ASP A 931 0.94 -27.78 -38.68
C ASP A 931 0.06 -28.36 -39.81
N ALA A 932 0.21 -27.83 -41.03
CA ALA A 932 -0.52 -28.34 -42.19
C ALA A 932 -0.13 -29.78 -42.57
N ALA A 933 1.09 -30.22 -42.25
CA ALA A 933 1.52 -31.60 -42.44
C ALA A 933 0.97 -32.54 -41.36
N VAL A 934 0.89 -32.06 -40.11
CA VAL A 934 0.21 -32.73 -39.00
C VAL A 934 -1.26 -32.98 -39.36
N ASP A 935 -2.03 -31.92 -39.68
CA ASP A 935 -3.44 -32.01 -40.05
C ASP A 935 -3.70 -33.02 -41.18
N LYS A 936 -2.86 -32.97 -42.22
CA LYS A 936 -2.96 -33.90 -43.36
C LYS A 936 -2.69 -35.35 -42.98
N LEU A 937 -1.69 -35.58 -42.12
CA LEU A 937 -1.31 -36.92 -41.71
C LEU A 937 -2.35 -37.52 -40.76
N GLU A 938 -2.89 -36.72 -39.84
CA GLU A 938 -4.03 -37.10 -39.00
C GLU A 938 -5.26 -37.42 -39.84
N ALA A 939 -5.64 -36.55 -40.79
CA ALA A 939 -6.76 -36.82 -41.69
C ALA A 939 -6.56 -38.11 -42.52
N ALA A 940 -5.31 -38.41 -42.92
CA ALA A 940 -4.99 -39.64 -43.63
C ALA A 940 -5.05 -40.89 -42.73
N LEU A 941 -4.67 -40.76 -41.45
CA LEU A 941 -4.81 -41.80 -40.42
C LEU A 941 -6.28 -42.10 -40.11
N ASP A 942 -7.08 -41.06 -39.90
CA ASP A 942 -8.52 -41.16 -39.64
C ASP A 942 -9.27 -41.70 -40.85
N GLY A 943 -8.82 -41.37 -42.06
CA GLY A 943 -9.37 -41.84 -43.33
C GLY A 943 -9.01 -43.29 -43.69
N LEU A 944 -8.30 -44.03 -42.83
CA LEU A 944 -7.93 -45.43 -43.10
C LEU A 944 -9.14 -46.37 -43.09
N GLN A 945 -9.40 -47.01 -44.23
CA GLN A 945 -10.45 -48.02 -44.37
C GLN A 945 -9.89 -49.42 -44.12
N ARG A 946 -10.14 -49.98 -42.95
CA ARG A 946 -9.61 -51.30 -42.54
C ARG A 946 -10.28 -52.44 -43.31
N LEU A 947 -9.48 -53.36 -43.87
CA LEU A 947 -9.95 -54.59 -44.53
C LEU A 947 -10.29 -55.68 -43.51
N VAL A 948 -11.35 -56.43 -43.78
CA VAL A 948 -11.76 -57.60 -42.99
C VAL A 948 -10.70 -58.70 -43.04
N GLN A 949 -10.49 -59.40 -41.91
CA GLN A 949 -9.49 -60.47 -41.84
C GLN A 949 -10.05 -61.84 -42.24
N ASN A 950 -11.36 -62.01 -42.13
CA ASN A 950 -12.06 -63.24 -42.47
C ASN A 950 -13.51 -62.91 -42.87
N THR A 951 -14.22 -63.90 -43.38
CA THR A 951 -15.63 -63.76 -43.76
C THR A 951 -16.57 -63.58 -42.55
N GLY A 952 -16.14 -63.96 -41.35
CA GLY A 952 -16.84 -63.63 -40.10
C GLY A 952 -16.86 -62.13 -39.80
N ASP A 953 -15.78 -61.42 -40.07
CA ASP A 953 -15.74 -59.95 -39.98
C ASP A 953 -16.58 -59.31 -41.09
N MET A 954 -16.59 -59.89 -42.29
CA MET A 954 -17.45 -59.45 -43.38
C MET A 954 -18.94 -59.63 -43.08
N LEU A 955 -19.32 -60.66 -42.32
CA LEU A 955 -20.69 -60.84 -41.83
C LEU A 955 -21.11 -59.70 -40.88
N LYS A 956 -20.23 -59.27 -39.98
CA LYS A 956 -20.51 -58.13 -39.08
C LYS A 956 -20.72 -56.84 -39.86
N ILE A 957 -19.87 -56.57 -40.86
CA ILE A 957 -20.05 -55.41 -41.75
C ILE A 957 -21.39 -55.49 -42.47
N LEU A 958 -21.77 -56.68 -42.96
CA LEU A 958 -23.06 -56.87 -43.62
C LEU A 958 -24.24 -56.56 -42.69
N GLU A 959 -24.17 -57.01 -41.42
CA GLU A 959 -25.20 -56.72 -40.40
C GLU A 959 -25.27 -55.23 -40.04
N ASP A 960 -24.14 -54.54 -39.95
CA ASP A 960 -24.13 -53.10 -39.64
C ASP A 960 -24.69 -52.27 -40.81
N LEU A 961 -24.36 -52.61 -42.05
CA LEU A 961 -24.95 -52.00 -43.25
C LEU A 961 -26.46 -52.23 -43.34
N GLU A 962 -26.97 -53.35 -42.79
CA GLU A 962 -28.41 -53.57 -42.70
C GLU A 962 -29.07 -52.60 -41.73
N LYS A 963 -28.47 -52.37 -40.56
CA LYS A 963 -28.94 -51.40 -39.56
C LYS A 963 -28.94 -49.97 -40.11
N GLU A 964 -27.99 -49.66 -40.99
CA GLU A 964 -27.88 -48.38 -41.69
C GLU A 964 -28.85 -48.24 -42.88
N GLY A 965 -29.65 -49.26 -43.17
CA GLY A 965 -30.66 -49.22 -44.23
C GLY A 965 -30.08 -49.34 -45.64
N ALA A 966 -28.90 -49.95 -45.80
CA ALA A 966 -28.21 -50.02 -47.08
C ALA A 966 -28.84 -50.98 -48.11
N PHE A 967 -29.89 -51.73 -47.74
CA PHE A 967 -30.55 -52.70 -48.62
C PHE A 967 -32.02 -52.33 -48.88
N ALA A 968 -32.45 -52.48 -50.13
CA ALA A 968 -33.82 -52.13 -50.53
C ALA A 968 -34.91 -53.04 -49.93
N ASN A 969 -34.55 -54.25 -49.48
CA ASN A 969 -35.41 -55.17 -48.75
C ASN A 969 -34.60 -56.25 -48.00
N ASN A 970 -35.22 -56.89 -47.02
CA ASN A 970 -34.62 -57.97 -46.22
C ASN A 970 -34.16 -59.17 -47.09
N GLY A 971 -34.84 -59.43 -48.21
CA GLY A 971 -34.43 -60.49 -49.13
C GLY A 971 -33.01 -60.31 -49.68
N ALA A 972 -32.62 -59.06 -49.98
CA ALA A 972 -31.30 -58.73 -50.50
C ALA A 972 -30.18 -58.89 -49.45
N PHE A 973 -30.41 -58.43 -48.24
CA PHE A 973 -29.51 -58.67 -47.11
C PHE A 973 -29.35 -60.17 -46.85
N ARG A 974 -30.48 -60.89 -46.68
CA ARG A 974 -30.47 -62.31 -46.29
C ARG A 974 -29.78 -63.19 -47.34
N SER A 975 -29.90 -62.87 -48.62
CA SER A 975 -29.17 -63.60 -49.68
C SER A 975 -27.66 -63.44 -49.59
N LEU A 976 -27.17 -62.25 -49.24
CA LEU A 976 -25.74 -62.00 -49.06
C LEU A 976 -25.22 -62.67 -47.78
N GLU A 977 -25.99 -62.59 -46.69
CA GLU A 977 -25.66 -63.14 -45.38
C GLU A 977 -25.55 -64.67 -45.43
N VAL A 978 -26.56 -65.35 -45.99
CA VAL A 978 -26.55 -66.82 -46.14
C VAL A 978 -25.36 -67.28 -46.97
N HIS A 979 -25.00 -66.53 -48.01
CA HIS A 979 -23.86 -66.84 -48.86
C HIS A 979 -22.55 -66.69 -48.09
N LEU A 980 -22.36 -65.60 -47.32
CA LEU A 980 -21.17 -65.42 -46.48
C LEU A 980 -21.06 -66.41 -45.34
N ILE A 981 -22.16 -66.82 -44.69
CA ILE A 981 -22.17 -67.90 -43.68
C ILE A 981 -21.63 -69.20 -44.29
N ALA A 982 -22.01 -69.51 -45.54
CA ALA A 982 -21.50 -70.69 -46.23
C ALA A 982 -19.99 -70.57 -46.51
N VAL A 983 -19.51 -69.39 -46.91
CA VAL A 983 -18.08 -69.15 -47.14
C VAL A 983 -17.30 -69.27 -45.83
N ASN A 984 -17.79 -68.70 -44.73
CA ASN A 984 -17.17 -68.79 -43.40
C ASN A 984 -16.99 -70.23 -42.92
N ARG A 985 -17.95 -71.11 -43.22
CA ARG A 985 -17.81 -72.54 -42.93
C ARG A 985 -16.71 -73.22 -43.75
N PHE A 986 -16.44 -72.77 -44.97
CA PHE A 986 -15.31 -73.27 -45.77
C PHE A 986 -13.99 -72.68 -45.29
N GLU A 987 -14.01 -71.41 -44.88
CA GLU A 987 -12.87 -70.68 -44.31
C GLU A 987 -12.37 -71.35 -43.03
N GLN A 988 -13.27 -71.65 -42.09
CA GLN A 988 -12.97 -72.36 -40.84
C GLN A 988 -12.45 -73.79 -41.04
N LYS A 989 -12.66 -74.37 -42.23
CA LYS A 989 -12.16 -75.71 -42.60
C LYS A 989 -10.89 -75.64 -43.44
N GLU A 990 -10.34 -74.45 -43.65
CA GLU A 990 -9.13 -74.18 -44.44
C GLU A 990 -9.19 -74.73 -45.87
N VAL A 991 -10.39 -74.79 -46.47
CA VAL A 991 -10.57 -75.31 -47.83
C VAL A 991 -10.45 -74.18 -48.86
N ALA A 992 -9.22 -73.72 -49.10
CA ALA A 992 -8.89 -72.52 -49.89
C ALA A 992 -9.60 -72.44 -51.26
N GLU A 993 -9.57 -73.51 -52.06
CA GLU A 993 -10.25 -73.54 -53.38
C GLU A 993 -11.75 -73.27 -53.28
N LYS A 994 -12.42 -73.75 -52.23
CA LYS A 994 -13.85 -73.52 -52.02
C LYS A 994 -14.12 -72.10 -51.53
N VAL A 995 -13.27 -71.56 -50.66
CA VAL A 995 -13.37 -70.16 -50.19
C VAL A 995 -13.27 -69.21 -51.37
N VAL A 996 -12.21 -69.32 -52.19
CA VAL A 996 -12.00 -68.49 -53.39
C VAL A 996 -13.17 -68.63 -54.37
N LYS A 997 -13.62 -69.85 -54.65
CA LYS A 997 -14.76 -70.09 -55.56
C LYS A 997 -16.04 -69.42 -55.06
N HIS A 998 -16.37 -69.59 -53.77
CA HIS A 998 -17.60 -69.05 -53.22
C HIS A 998 -17.55 -67.53 -53.03
N LEU A 999 -16.38 -66.95 -52.73
CA LEU A 999 -16.21 -65.50 -52.71
C LEU A 999 -16.34 -64.87 -54.11
N ASN A 1000 -15.84 -65.52 -55.17
CA ASN A 1000 -16.11 -65.08 -56.55
C ASN A 1000 -17.60 -65.13 -56.89
N GLY A 1001 -18.31 -66.14 -56.37
CA GLY A 1001 -19.77 -66.22 -56.45
C GLY A 1001 -20.45 -65.09 -55.68
N PHE A 1002 -19.94 -64.76 -54.49
CA PHE A 1002 -20.43 -63.66 -53.66
C PHE A 1002 -20.23 -62.30 -54.34
N LYS A 1003 -19.07 -62.08 -54.95
CA LYS A 1003 -18.75 -60.91 -55.77
C LYS A 1003 -19.73 -60.72 -56.94
N SER A 1004 -20.05 -61.82 -57.62
CA SER A 1004 -21.05 -61.82 -58.70
C SER A 1004 -22.45 -61.49 -58.19
N LEU A 1005 -22.80 -62.00 -57.00
CA LEU A 1005 -24.05 -61.71 -56.33
C LEU A 1005 -24.13 -60.21 -55.98
N LEU A 1006 -23.11 -59.64 -55.34
CA LEU A 1006 -23.01 -58.20 -55.05
C LEU A 1006 -23.25 -57.35 -56.31
N ALA A 1007 -22.59 -57.68 -57.42
CA ALA A 1007 -22.75 -56.93 -58.68
C ALA A 1007 -24.19 -57.00 -59.24
N ASN A 1008 -24.86 -58.16 -59.09
CA ASN A 1008 -26.27 -58.30 -59.47
C ASN A 1008 -27.20 -57.49 -58.58
N HIS A 1009 -26.94 -57.46 -57.26
CA HIS A 1009 -27.70 -56.63 -56.32
C HIS A 1009 -27.53 -55.15 -56.63
N GLN A 1010 -26.30 -54.68 -56.95
CA GLN A 1010 -26.06 -53.29 -57.33
C GLN A 1010 -26.77 -52.92 -58.63
N LYS A 1011 -26.66 -53.76 -59.67
CA LYS A 1011 -27.34 -53.54 -60.96
C LYS A 1011 -28.87 -53.47 -60.84
N SER A 1012 -29.42 -54.17 -59.84
CA SER A 1012 -30.86 -54.20 -59.56
C SER A 1012 -31.29 -53.14 -58.53
N ALA A 1013 -30.39 -52.23 -58.13
CA ALA A 1013 -30.60 -51.21 -57.10
C ALA A 1013 -31.11 -51.78 -55.76
N LEU A 1014 -30.68 -53.00 -55.40
CA LEU A 1014 -31.07 -53.70 -54.16
C LEU A 1014 -30.13 -53.44 -52.98
N ILE A 1015 -28.97 -52.83 -53.25
CA ILE A 1015 -27.96 -52.42 -52.29
C ILE A 1015 -27.50 -51.01 -52.66
N SER A 1016 -27.20 -50.17 -51.67
CA SER A 1016 -26.63 -48.85 -51.91
C SER A 1016 -25.26 -48.95 -52.59
N GLU A 1017 -24.89 -47.90 -53.34
CA GLU A 1017 -23.59 -47.85 -54.01
C GLU A 1017 -22.43 -47.91 -53.01
N GLU A 1018 -22.59 -47.26 -51.85
CA GLU A 1018 -21.63 -47.26 -50.75
C GLU A 1018 -21.43 -48.66 -50.15
N ALA A 1019 -22.52 -49.36 -49.80
CA ALA A 1019 -22.46 -50.71 -49.25
C ALA A 1019 -21.94 -51.73 -50.26
N PHE A 1020 -22.27 -51.57 -51.55
CA PHE A 1020 -21.67 -52.38 -52.61
C PHE A 1020 -20.15 -52.19 -52.63
N ASN A 1021 -19.67 -50.95 -52.67
CA ASN A 1021 -18.23 -50.68 -52.77
C ASN A 1021 -17.47 -51.25 -51.56
N VAL A 1022 -18.00 -51.09 -50.35
CA VAL A 1022 -17.42 -51.65 -49.11
C VAL A 1022 -17.30 -53.18 -49.19
N LEU A 1023 -18.43 -53.87 -49.43
CA LEU A 1023 -18.44 -55.34 -49.44
C LEU A 1023 -17.61 -55.91 -50.60
N TYR A 1024 -17.61 -55.24 -51.75
CA TYR A 1024 -16.88 -55.67 -52.94
C TYR A 1024 -15.36 -55.58 -52.74
N VAL A 1025 -14.88 -54.48 -52.16
CA VAL A 1025 -13.44 -54.31 -51.82
C VAL A 1025 -12.98 -55.36 -50.82
N HIS A 1026 -13.77 -55.62 -49.77
CA HIS A 1026 -13.47 -56.67 -48.81
C HIS A 1026 -13.49 -58.07 -49.43
N THR A 1027 -14.43 -58.32 -50.36
CA THR A 1027 -14.54 -59.60 -51.06
C THR A 1027 -13.32 -59.84 -51.93
N ASP A 1028 -12.86 -58.82 -52.65
CA ASP A 1028 -11.64 -58.90 -53.47
C ASP A 1028 -10.40 -59.16 -52.64
N TYR A 1029 -10.31 -58.54 -51.47
CA TYR A 1029 -9.25 -58.82 -50.53
C TYR A 1029 -9.28 -60.27 -50.05
N LEU A 1030 -10.43 -60.78 -49.58
CA LEU A 1030 -10.51 -62.17 -49.10
C LEU A 1030 -10.26 -63.18 -50.23
N ILE A 1031 -10.66 -62.88 -51.48
CA ILE A 1031 -10.31 -63.72 -52.64
C ILE A 1031 -8.79 -63.77 -52.80
N ALA A 1032 -8.13 -62.62 -52.84
CA ALA A 1032 -6.68 -62.54 -53.01
C ALA A 1032 -5.91 -63.16 -51.84
N LYS A 1033 -6.45 -63.11 -50.62
CA LYS A 1033 -5.85 -63.71 -49.42
C LYS A 1033 -5.87 -65.24 -49.44
N TRP A 1034 -6.92 -65.82 -50.01
CA TRP A 1034 -7.11 -67.27 -50.07
C TRP A 1034 -6.61 -67.91 -51.38
N GLN A 1035 -6.19 -67.09 -52.35
CA GLN A 1035 -5.44 -67.49 -53.54
C GLN A 1035 -3.95 -67.59 -53.22
#